data_AF-A0A935T5W1-F1
#
_entry.id   AF-A0A935T5W1-F1
#
_cell.length_a   1.000
_cell.length_b   1.000
_cell.length_c   1.000
_cell.angle_alpha   90.00
_cell.angle_beta   90.00
_cell.angle_gamma   90.00
#
_symmetry.space_group_name_H-M   'P 1'
#
loop_
_entity.id
_entity.type
_entity.pdbx_description
1 polymer ?
#
loop_
_entity_poly.entity_id
_entity_poly.type
_entity_poly.pdbx_seq_one_letter_code
_entity_poly.pdbx_strand_id
1 'polypeptide(L)'
;MQRLLRPATLARAILRRSGCLRRAAAALLALLLPFVAPDSARAMSQRTGDFELEMDAPWRMEPRGANKQYGAIPIQVSIHDADQPRTAHDRRLQQIISVMQGYPAMQVVFAYLEGPIDALMGPIDEILGWFGVDVVPHGELPPVLTLDRFEWLGIDEEINGQFVRRQTFTLANIHEVERTIGLWQHDPTQSGPEVGTTPPARPAYSLCRRWQGQDCSAFAPLRTTSEWHLTALYTPSSATPGRDVRLRTVLRVTTVRNGVAAIQNYQRILTVHLGEEPLPKFDSEWSYGDLHYHSQGTDNDGESGYSYRGTVQAMGALGLDFAFATDHASNSPQIGSARPIFTDELVQPLTRGLRDMSPDRFAFGIDLLNGPFGANRQVTSHPRSAGNGFDLVAPQLFLGAEVDIVPETLPGETSSYFFCMNVPEILRALDQQTLFPIQGWCPSMSNPQPDGRELLFDVQGPAGGNLLSNRFYARQHLLHLPVDGQRKGAFIASNTSKYGGGTRRLGEILNVELAQRQKGYVFLAHPFAQGRGEGMGSLGPDLISYTSAQLNDAFDSPYVLGLQIWNEDSAFTAKANDASPFPSPLWEDQHQPFHFSDFQKWDLLQLRGLDKARTASLSWLPAGQPRRIFAAGGSDAHGDFNYRREGYFFGTENVTSTAIGKPRNLVHVGVPAGAPITNGSGTGRPVSQTQVVDGLRSGNFSITNGPAVRVMVDVNKNGVVDGSDVPMGSVYKQVHDGPFQIIVEWKSSPEFAPVEEIDLMVGVWAAAVSEGMIYTRAWDLPIANFDNSYIQPGTGKVFVETPNMPYWYDPNPQNALFVRPTPAQAYAGQYVVTIDPAQYPVGTGACIHSEPVPAKTTSTTTKALTGTTTTLASRTSVAAAAKTTTGTTTGGTTGGSTGTVVYLKKSLDRTLEDLLNGVVDNPPPPCIRREFQKATRPDRMFVRATVRNAVAPDSAALCLDAPLPDDPRPQCVRRSAYSNPVWVNIEPCTTPLSCIQADTTAGVTDLLATDGGASGGAGGGSTGPTTNPTLGTVGAFSTTLQTSPTSGTTTTTPTLGITAVTGTSKLMTVSK
;
A
#
# COMPACT_ATOMS: atom_id res chain seq x y z
N MET A 1 -18.09 -0.80 93.57
CA MET A 1 -16.81 -0.60 94.29
C MET A 1 -16.02 -1.91 94.29
N GLN A 2 -14.79 -1.86 93.76
CA GLN A 2 -13.60 -2.68 94.06
C GLN A 2 -13.64 -4.24 94.16
N ARG A 3 -12.92 -4.85 93.19
CA ARG A 3 -11.82 -5.87 93.30
C ARG A 3 -12.09 -7.30 93.88
N LEU A 4 -11.80 -8.37 93.09
CA LEU A 4 -10.59 -9.25 93.16
C LEU A 4 -10.73 -10.69 92.54
N LEU A 5 -9.71 -11.09 91.74
CA LEU A 5 -9.12 -12.45 91.45
C LEU A 5 -9.91 -13.46 90.55
N ARG A 6 -9.32 -14.27 89.64
CA ARG A 6 -7.96 -14.50 89.11
C ARG A 6 -8.02 -15.32 87.78
N PRO A 7 -7.00 -15.26 86.89
CA PRO A 7 -6.97 -15.93 85.58
C PRO A 7 -5.94 -17.07 85.48
N ALA A 8 -6.28 -18.20 84.85
CA ALA A 8 -5.29 -19.21 84.46
C ALA A 8 -5.78 -20.21 83.38
N THR A 9 -6.33 -19.78 82.23
CA THR A 9 -6.61 -20.74 81.13
C THR A 9 -6.74 -20.17 79.71
N LEU A 10 -6.28 -18.94 79.42
CA LEU A 10 -6.46 -18.35 78.06
C LEU A 10 -5.16 -18.06 77.28
N ALA A 11 -3.99 -18.06 77.93
CA ALA A 11 -2.75 -17.63 77.29
C ALA A 11 -2.06 -18.69 76.41
N ARG A 12 -2.40 -19.98 76.51
CA ARG A 12 -1.77 -21.04 75.70
C ARG A 12 -2.49 -21.37 74.39
N ALA A 13 -3.73 -20.92 74.19
CA ALA A 13 -4.48 -21.16 72.95
C ALA A 13 -4.20 -20.11 71.84
N ILE A 14 -3.71 -18.93 72.20
CA ILE A 14 -3.54 -17.81 71.25
C ILE A 14 -2.18 -17.85 70.53
N LEU A 15 -1.14 -18.41 71.16
CA LEU A 15 0.21 -18.45 70.56
C LEU A 15 0.45 -19.57 69.54
N ARG A 16 -0.47 -20.55 69.38
CA ARG A 16 -0.39 -21.56 68.31
C ARG A 16 -1.19 -21.21 67.05
N ARG A 17 -2.10 -20.23 67.10
CA ARG A 17 -2.89 -19.80 65.93
C ARG A 17 -2.23 -18.69 65.09
N SER A 18 -1.23 -17.99 65.63
CA SER A 18 -0.49 -16.95 64.92
C SER A 18 0.46 -17.49 63.82
N GLY A 19 0.93 -18.73 63.94
CA GLY A 19 1.78 -19.37 62.93
C GLY A 19 1.05 -19.75 61.64
N CYS A 20 -0.16 -20.32 61.76
CA CYS A 20 -0.99 -20.64 60.59
C CYS A 20 -1.55 -19.38 59.92
N LEU A 21 -1.97 -18.35 60.67
CA LEU A 21 -2.43 -17.10 60.06
C LEU A 21 -1.30 -16.36 59.34
N ARG A 22 -0.07 -16.37 59.86
CA ARG A 22 1.07 -15.74 59.16
C ARG A 22 1.47 -16.51 57.90
N ARG A 23 1.40 -17.85 57.89
CA ARG A 23 1.67 -18.66 56.70
C ARG A 23 0.55 -18.59 55.67
N ALA A 24 -0.72 -18.56 56.11
CA ALA A 24 -1.86 -18.36 55.22
C ALA A 24 -1.90 -16.94 54.65
N ALA A 25 -1.60 -15.91 55.46
CA ALA A 25 -1.47 -14.54 54.98
C ALA A 25 -0.27 -14.38 54.04
N ALA A 26 0.89 -14.99 54.34
CA ALA A 26 2.05 -14.96 53.43
C ALA A 26 1.80 -15.75 52.12
N ALA A 27 1.07 -16.88 52.18
CA ALA A 27 0.67 -17.63 51.00
C ALA A 27 -0.39 -16.89 50.18
N LEU A 28 -1.36 -16.22 50.82
CA LEU A 28 -2.35 -15.38 50.17
C LEU A 28 -1.70 -14.12 49.58
N LEU A 29 -0.75 -13.50 50.28
CA LEU A 29 0.02 -12.36 49.76
C LEU A 29 0.93 -12.81 48.60
N ALA A 30 1.53 -14.00 48.65
CA ALA A 30 2.32 -14.56 47.55
C ALA A 30 1.45 -15.01 46.35
N LEU A 31 0.20 -15.42 46.59
CA LEU A 31 -0.80 -15.71 45.56
C LEU A 31 -1.42 -14.44 44.97
N LEU A 32 -1.51 -13.35 45.72
CA LEU A 32 -2.01 -12.04 45.28
C LEU A 32 -0.91 -11.14 44.69
N LEU A 33 0.36 -11.34 45.04
CA LEU A 33 1.51 -10.60 44.51
C LEU A 33 1.65 -10.67 42.97
N PRO A 34 1.34 -11.77 42.26
CA PRO A 34 1.27 -11.74 40.80
C PRO A 34 0.04 -11.00 40.24
N PHE A 35 -1.03 -10.79 41.04
CA PHE A 35 -2.22 -10.02 40.63
C PHE A 35 -2.13 -8.52 40.97
N VAL A 36 -1.09 -8.09 41.70
CA VAL A 36 -0.78 -6.68 41.99
C VAL A 36 0.58 -6.30 41.41
N ALA A 37 1.09 -7.05 40.43
CA ALA A 37 2.09 -6.49 39.55
C ALA A 37 1.40 -5.29 38.87
N PRO A 38 1.90 -4.04 39.03
CA PRO A 38 1.35 -2.94 38.25
C PRO A 38 1.41 -3.39 36.80
N ASP A 39 0.26 -3.36 36.12
CA ASP A 39 0.20 -3.64 34.69
C ASP A 39 1.32 -2.84 34.05
N SER A 40 2.41 -3.53 33.73
CA SER A 40 3.55 -2.93 33.07
C SER A 40 2.99 -2.59 31.71
N ALA A 41 2.61 -1.33 31.52
CA ALA A 41 1.89 -0.85 30.34
C ALA A 41 2.60 -1.39 29.09
N ARG A 42 1.92 -2.35 28.44
CA ARG A 42 2.48 -3.32 27.49
C ARG A 42 2.19 -2.94 26.04
N ALA A 43 1.87 -1.69 25.76
CA ALA A 43 1.45 -1.28 24.41
C ALA A 43 2.63 -0.72 23.59
N MET A 44 2.69 -1.13 22.32
CA MET A 44 3.69 -0.75 21.30
C MET A 44 3.71 0.74 20.95
N SER A 45 2.62 1.44 21.22
CA SER A 45 2.50 2.89 21.24
C SER A 45 1.57 3.22 22.40
N GLN A 46 1.95 4.21 23.21
CA GLN A 46 1.14 4.62 24.35
C GLN A 46 0.70 6.05 24.14
N ARG A 47 -0.53 6.20 23.65
CA ARG A 47 -1.29 7.40 23.94
C ARG A 47 -1.64 7.35 25.43
N THR A 48 -0.98 8.17 26.25
CA THR A 48 -1.37 8.33 27.67
C THR A 48 -1.96 9.71 27.86
N GLY A 49 -3.25 9.85 27.52
CA GLY A 49 -3.87 11.16 27.37
C GLY A 49 -3.68 11.77 25.98
N ASP A 50 -3.07 12.96 25.91
CA ASP A 50 -2.98 13.73 24.66
C ASP A 50 -1.65 13.61 23.91
N PHE A 51 -0.61 13.04 24.52
CA PHE A 51 0.70 12.87 23.88
C PHE A 51 0.85 11.48 23.28
N GLU A 52 1.60 11.41 22.18
CA GLU A 52 1.98 10.17 21.52
C GLU A 52 3.46 9.89 21.74
N LEU A 53 3.77 8.66 22.09
CA LEU A 53 5.14 8.22 22.36
C LEU A 53 5.41 6.93 21.62
N GLU A 54 6.53 6.94 20.90
CA GLU A 54 6.94 5.83 20.07
C GLU A 54 8.42 5.51 20.21
N MET A 55 8.76 4.23 20.06
CA MET A 55 10.12 3.73 19.99
C MET A 55 10.18 2.74 18.84
N ASP A 56 11.13 2.84 17.92
CA ASP A 56 11.13 1.90 16.80
C ASP A 56 12.52 1.67 16.20
N ALA A 57 12.61 0.65 15.35
CA ALA A 57 13.82 0.27 14.68
C ALA A 57 13.49 -0.32 13.29
N PRO A 58 14.40 -0.22 12.32
CA PRO A 58 14.27 -0.92 11.04
C PRO A 58 13.91 -2.39 11.20
N TRP A 59 12.90 -2.87 10.45
CA TRP A 59 12.53 -4.28 10.45
C TRP A 59 13.64 -5.18 9.89
N ARG A 60 14.54 -4.64 9.03
CA ARG A 60 15.75 -5.32 8.53
C ARG A 60 17.00 -4.46 8.54
N MET A 61 18.14 -5.13 8.47
CA MET A 61 19.47 -4.55 8.30
C MET A 61 20.14 -5.15 7.06
N GLU A 62 20.53 -4.28 6.13
CA GLU A 62 21.29 -4.60 4.92
C GLU A 62 22.73 -5.01 5.29
N PRO A 63 23.21 -6.20 4.87
CA PRO A 63 24.60 -6.64 5.08
C PRO A 63 25.57 -5.85 4.20
N ARG A 64 26.85 -5.80 4.62
CA ARG A 64 27.90 -5.02 3.93
C ARG A 64 29.19 -5.81 3.73
N GLY A 65 29.90 -5.48 2.65
CA GLY A 65 31.14 -6.12 2.22
C GLY A 65 31.00 -7.65 2.01
N ALA A 66 32.11 -8.29 1.65
CA ALA A 66 32.15 -9.74 1.43
C ALA A 66 31.83 -10.52 2.70
N ASN A 67 32.13 -9.90 3.84
CA ASN A 67 32.01 -10.50 5.17
C ASN A 67 30.63 -10.28 5.81
N LYS A 68 29.67 -9.69 5.09
CA LYS A 68 28.28 -9.47 5.55
C LYS A 68 28.22 -8.79 6.92
N GLN A 69 28.92 -7.67 7.06
CA GLN A 69 28.95 -6.88 8.28
C GLN A 69 27.71 -5.98 8.36
N TYR A 70 27.22 -5.76 9.58
CA TYR A 70 26.09 -4.87 9.83
C TYR A 70 26.58 -3.62 10.58
N GLY A 71 25.98 -2.47 10.26
CA GLY A 71 26.15 -1.27 11.07
C GLY A 71 25.36 -1.35 12.39
N ALA A 72 25.42 -0.27 13.16
CA ALA A 72 24.51 -0.12 14.29
C ALA A 72 23.05 0.00 13.81
N ILE A 73 22.15 -0.63 14.55
CA ILE A 73 20.70 -0.52 14.43
C ILE A 73 20.30 0.87 14.95
N PRO A 74 19.70 1.74 14.11
CA PRO A 74 19.15 3.00 14.58
C PRO A 74 17.85 2.73 15.34
N ILE A 75 17.84 3.06 16.63
CA ILE A 75 16.65 3.06 17.48
C ILE A 75 16.14 4.50 17.54
N GLN A 76 14.91 4.71 17.08
CA GLN A 76 14.25 5.99 17.10
C GLN A 76 13.32 6.07 18.30
N VAL A 77 13.22 7.26 18.89
CA VAL A 77 12.20 7.59 19.88
C VAL A 77 11.52 8.85 19.39
N SER A 78 10.19 8.80 19.28
CA SER A 78 9.36 9.96 18.93
C SER A 78 8.44 10.29 20.09
N ILE A 79 8.31 11.57 20.41
CA ILE A 79 7.36 12.07 21.39
C ILE A 79 6.67 13.30 20.80
N HIS A 80 5.37 13.20 20.60
CA HIS A 80 4.52 14.28 20.07
C HIS A 80 3.66 14.87 21.18
N ASP A 81 3.35 16.16 21.10
CA ASP A 81 2.44 16.87 22.01
C ASP A 81 2.82 16.88 23.50
N ALA A 82 4.11 16.82 23.83
CA ALA A 82 4.56 16.88 25.23
C ALA A 82 4.30 18.24 25.92
N ASP A 83 3.89 19.29 25.19
CA ASP A 83 3.37 20.55 25.77
C ASP A 83 1.97 20.41 26.40
N GLN A 84 1.29 19.28 26.22
CA GLN A 84 -0.08 19.11 26.71
C GLN A 84 -0.13 18.47 28.11
N PRO A 85 -1.09 18.88 28.97
CA PRO A 85 -2.14 19.88 28.75
C PRO A 85 -1.78 21.29 29.24
N ARG A 86 -2.07 22.31 28.41
CA ARG A 86 -1.77 23.73 28.67
C ARG A 86 -2.93 24.46 29.34
N THR A 87 -4.17 24.10 29.02
CA THR A 87 -5.39 24.70 29.57
C THR A 87 -6.10 23.78 30.57
N ALA A 88 -7.03 24.32 31.36
CA ALA A 88 -7.90 23.52 32.23
C ALA A 88 -8.76 22.52 31.45
N HIS A 89 -9.02 22.81 30.18
CA HIS A 89 -9.82 21.96 29.34
C HIS A 89 -9.03 20.83 28.71
N ASP A 90 -7.78 21.09 28.32
CA ASP A 90 -6.83 20.06 27.87
C ASP A 90 -6.66 19.04 29.01
N ARG A 91 -6.53 19.55 30.25
CA ARG A 91 -6.51 18.71 31.45
C ARG A 91 -7.73 17.80 31.51
N ARG A 92 -8.93 18.37 31.38
CA ARG A 92 -10.17 17.59 31.43
C ARG A 92 -10.25 16.57 30.30
N LEU A 93 -9.84 16.91 29.08
CA LEU A 93 -9.84 15.99 27.94
C LEU A 93 -8.90 14.81 28.18
N GLN A 94 -7.66 15.07 28.60
CA GLN A 94 -6.73 14.00 28.94
C GLN A 94 -7.30 13.06 30.01
N GLN A 95 -8.00 13.59 31.03
CA GLN A 95 -8.68 12.76 32.02
C GLN A 95 -9.76 11.88 31.40
N ILE A 96 -10.53 12.42 30.46
CA ILE A 96 -11.57 11.68 29.74
C ILE A 96 -10.96 10.60 28.89
N ILE A 97 -10.01 10.93 28.02
CA ILE A 97 -9.31 9.94 27.17
C ILE A 97 -8.68 8.84 28.03
N SER A 98 -8.06 9.20 29.17
CA SER A 98 -7.48 8.21 30.09
C SER A 98 -8.53 7.26 30.68
N VAL A 99 -9.75 7.74 30.95
CA VAL A 99 -10.88 6.88 31.31
C VAL A 99 -11.25 6.02 30.11
N MET A 100 -11.46 6.62 28.94
CA MET A 100 -11.89 5.89 27.73
C MET A 100 -10.93 4.77 27.34
N GLN A 101 -9.62 4.98 27.46
CA GLN A 101 -8.59 3.98 27.20
C GLN A 101 -8.55 2.84 28.22
N GLY A 102 -9.08 3.07 29.43
CA GLY A 102 -9.11 2.08 30.51
C GLY A 102 -10.29 1.12 30.47
N TYR A 103 -11.30 1.37 29.63
CA TYR A 103 -12.50 0.52 29.53
C TYR A 103 -12.72 0.04 28.08
N PRO A 104 -13.28 -1.16 27.86
CA PRO A 104 -13.73 -1.59 26.54
C PRO A 104 -14.74 -0.58 25.97
N ALA A 105 -14.70 -0.27 24.67
CA ALA A 105 -15.51 0.77 24.03
C ALA A 105 -17.01 0.77 24.39
N MET A 106 -17.59 -0.42 24.64
CA MET A 106 -18.98 -0.60 25.07
C MET A 106 -19.29 -0.10 26.50
N GLN A 107 -18.31 -0.08 27.40
CA GLN A 107 -18.49 0.36 28.80
C GLN A 107 -18.19 1.86 28.99
N VAL A 108 -17.36 2.43 28.11
CA VAL A 108 -16.87 3.82 28.20
C VAL A 108 -17.98 4.87 28.08
N VAL A 109 -18.96 4.63 27.20
CA VAL A 109 -19.92 5.68 26.81
C VAL A 109 -20.93 6.01 27.92
N PHE A 110 -21.19 5.08 28.84
CA PHE A 110 -22.17 5.29 29.91
C PHE A 110 -21.59 5.97 31.16
N ALA A 111 -20.26 6.01 31.31
CA ALA A 111 -19.60 6.72 32.40
C ALA A 111 -19.59 8.26 32.23
N TYR A 112 -20.04 8.79 31.08
CA TYR A 112 -19.86 10.19 30.70
C TYR A 112 -21.16 11.03 30.68
N LEU A 113 -22.30 10.45 31.05
CA LEU A 113 -23.61 11.11 30.93
C LEU A 113 -24.03 11.99 32.13
N GLU A 114 -23.15 12.26 33.10
CA GLU A 114 -23.42 13.23 34.18
C GLU A 114 -23.09 14.67 33.71
N GLY A 115 -23.96 15.20 32.84
CA GLY A 115 -23.96 16.58 32.37
C GLY A 115 -25.40 17.10 32.26
N PRO A 116 -25.68 18.22 31.58
CA PRO A 116 -26.99 18.89 31.58
C PRO A 116 -28.20 18.04 31.11
N ILE A 117 -27.99 16.77 30.77
CA ILE A 117 -29.01 15.76 30.53
C ILE A 117 -29.80 15.40 31.79
N ASP A 118 -29.26 15.56 33.01
CA ASP A 118 -30.05 15.40 34.25
C ASP A 118 -31.26 16.36 34.29
N ALA A 119 -31.15 17.52 33.64
CA ALA A 119 -32.25 18.46 33.50
C ALA A 119 -33.25 18.07 32.39
N LEU A 120 -32.86 17.19 31.46
CA LEU A 120 -33.66 16.78 30.30
C LEU A 120 -34.30 15.38 30.46
N MET A 121 -33.70 14.46 31.22
CA MET A 121 -34.09 13.04 31.27
C MET A 121 -34.42 12.48 32.67
N GLY A 122 -34.30 13.26 33.75
CA GLY A 122 -34.45 12.73 35.12
C GLY A 122 -33.26 11.88 35.56
N PRO A 123 -33.27 11.35 36.80
CA PRO A 123 -32.09 10.73 37.42
C PRO A 123 -31.63 9.50 36.64
N ILE A 124 -30.55 9.69 35.88
CA ILE A 124 -29.92 8.70 35.01
C ILE A 124 -29.35 7.51 35.80
N ASP A 125 -29.06 7.71 37.08
CA ASP A 125 -28.55 6.69 38.01
C ASP A 125 -29.40 5.41 38.06
N GLU A 126 -30.74 5.52 37.96
CA GLU A 126 -31.64 4.36 37.97
C GLU A 126 -31.60 3.58 36.65
N ILE A 127 -31.41 4.25 35.51
CA ILE A 127 -31.32 3.64 34.19
C ILE A 127 -29.96 2.95 34.00
N LEU A 128 -28.88 3.59 34.46
CA LEU A 128 -27.53 3.02 34.39
C LEU A 128 -27.35 1.84 35.35
N GLY A 129 -27.99 1.88 36.53
CA GLY A 129 -28.08 0.74 37.43
C GLY A 129 -28.79 -0.47 36.81
N TRP A 130 -29.71 -0.26 35.86
CA TRP A 130 -30.40 -1.32 35.13
C TRP A 130 -29.51 -2.06 34.12
N PHE A 131 -28.47 -1.41 33.60
CA PHE A 131 -27.47 -2.02 32.72
C PHE A 131 -26.25 -2.58 33.48
N GLY A 132 -26.23 -2.47 34.82
CA GLY A 132 -25.14 -2.98 35.66
C GLY A 132 -23.82 -2.24 35.48
N VAL A 133 -23.86 -0.95 35.18
CA VAL A 133 -22.67 -0.14 34.88
C VAL A 133 -22.33 0.74 36.08
N ASP A 134 -21.08 0.66 36.56
CA ASP A 134 -20.54 1.54 37.60
C ASP A 134 -20.18 2.92 36.98
N VAL A 135 -20.80 3.99 37.48
CA VAL A 135 -20.45 5.36 37.11
C VAL A 135 -19.20 5.77 37.89
N VAL A 136 -18.15 6.25 37.20
CA VAL A 136 -16.93 6.74 37.85
C VAL A 136 -17.22 8.11 38.48
N PRO A 137 -17.23 8.26 39.81
CA PRO A 137 -17.55 9.53 40.44
C PRO A 137 -16.58 10.63 39.99
N HIS A 138 -17.06 11.87 39.78
CA HIS A 138 -16.23 13.00 39.33
C HIS A 138 -14.96 13.29 40.17
N GLY A 139 -14.92 12.84 41.43
CA GLY A 139 -13.74 12.94 42.29
C GLY A 139 -12.64 11.90 42.02
N GLU A 140 -12.91 10.90 41.17
CA GLU A 140 -12.04 9.74 40.90
C GLU A 140 -11.41 9.77 39.50
N LEU A 141 -11.57 10.87 38.75
CA LEU A 141 -10.96 10.95 37.42
C LEU A 141 -9.43 10.77 37.50
N PRO A 142 -8.84 10.06 36.51
CA PRO A 142 -7.41 9.84 36.47
C PRO A 142 -6.67 11.18 36.58
N PRO A 143 -5.52 11.21 37.27
CA PRO A 143 -4.73 12.41 37.35
C PRO A 143 -4.12 12.74 35.99
N VAL A 144 -4.06 14.04 35.70
CA VAL A 144 -3.44 14.60 34.49
C VAL A 144 -1.97 14.22 34.44
N LEU A 145 -1.53 13.64 33.32
CA LEU A 145 -0.15 13.20 33.11
C LEU A 145 0.57 14.13 32.14
N THR A 146 1.63 14.80 32.58
CA THR A 146 2.52 15.55 31.68
C THR A 146 3.87 14.87 31.57
N LEU A 147 4.45 14.83 30.37
CA LEU A 147 5.85 14.46 30.19
C LEU A 147 6.73 15.64 30.59
N ASP A 148 7.70 15.40 31.47
CA ASP A 148 8.55 16.46 32.02
C ASP A 148 9.96 16.40 31.42
N ARG A 149 10.60 15.23 31.55
CA ARG A 149 12.03 15.09 31.25
C ARG A 149 12.37 13.69 30.75
N PHE A 150 13.20 13.62 29.71
CA PHE A 150 13.89 12.40 29.31
C PHE A 150 14.98 12.04 30.31
N GLU A 151 14.97 10.81 30.81
CA GLU A 151 16.01 10.29 31.71
C GLU A 151 17.00 9.42 30.95
N TRP A 152 16.52 8.32 30.37
CA TRP A 152 17.34 7.40 29.57
C TRP A 152 16.51 6.44 28.72
N LEU A 153 17.14 5.86 27.71
CA LEU A 153 16.65 4.74 26.89
C LEU A 153 17.53 3.51 27.12
N GLY A 154 16.94 2.41 27.56
CA GLY A 154 17.59 1.13 27.78
C GLY A 154 17.32 0.17 26.64
N ILE A 155 18.34 -0.55 26.18
CA ILE A 155 18.20 -1.63 25.20
C ILE A 155 18.60 -2.95 25.86
N ASP A 156 17.63 -3.85 25.95
CA ASP A 156 17.87 -5.25 26.30
C ASP A 156 17.80 -6.08 25.02
N GLU A 157 18.74 -7.02 24.84
CA GLU A 157 18.78 -7.94 23.70
C GLU A 157 18.40 -9.33 24.17
N GLU A 158 17.61 -10.05 23.38
CA GLU A 158 17.28 -11.44 23.68
C GLU A 158 18.45 -12.37 23.36
N ILE A 159 18.96 -13.03 24.39
CA ILE A 159 20.06 -14.01 24.29
C ILE A 159 19.59 -15.27 25.01
N ASN A 160 19.51 -16.38 24.27
CA ASN A 160 19.04 -17.68 24.79
C ASN A 160 17.65 -17.59 25.46
N GLY A 161 16.71 -16.86 24.85
CA GLY A 161 15.35 -16.70 25.36
C GLY A 161 15.20 -15.71 26.53
N GLN A 162 16.26 -14.98 26.89
CA GLN A 162 16.24 -14.00 27.98
C GLN A 162 16.69 -12.62 27.51
N PHE A 163 15.93 -11.59 27.85
CA PHE A 163 16.31 -10.19 27.61
C PHE A 163 17.36 -9.73 28.61
N VAL A 164 18.56 -9.42 28.11
CA VAL A 164 19.71 -8.95 28.90
C VAL A 164 20.02 -7.51 28.52
N ARG A 165 20.09 -6.60 29.51
CA ARG A 165 20.49 -5.19 29.29
C ARG A 165 21.87 -5.12 28.64
N ARG A 166 21.93 -4.54 27.44
CA ARG A 166 23.18 -4.37 26.66
C ARG A 166 23.68 -2.95 26.71
N GLN A 167 22.78 -1.98 26.59
CA GLN A 167 23.15 -0.58 26.48
C GLN A 167 22.13 0.33 27.18
N THR A 168 22.60 1.44 27.74
CA THR A 168 21.76 2.52 28.24
C THR A 168 22.23 3.82 27.62
N PHE A 169 21.29 4.51 27.00
CA PHE A 169 21.46 5.77 26.31
C PHE A 169 20.89 6.90 27.17
N THR A 170 21.71 7.92 27.38
CA THR A 170 21.41 9.20 28.01
C THR A 170 21.75 10.29 27.00
N LEU A 171 21.41 11.55 27.26
CA LEU A 171 21.79 12.65 26.38
C LEU A 171 23.31 12.84 26.23
N ALA A 172 24.12 12.20 27.07
CA ALA A 172 25.57 12.21 26.97
C ALA A 172 26.14 11.23 25.92
N ASN A 173 25.38 10.21 25.49
CA ASN A 173 25.83 9.15 24.58
C ASN A 173 24.81 8.71 23.52
N ILE A 174 23.69 9.43 23.37
CA ILE A 174 22.80 9.31 22.20
C ILE A 174 23.49 9.83 20.94
N HIS A 175 22.97 9.52 19.76
CA HIS A 175 23.57 9.96 18.50
C HIS A 175 23.22 11.43 18.21
N GLU A 176 21.92 11.70 18.13
CA GLU A 176 21.37 13.05 17.98
C GLU A 176 19.95 13.13 18.55
N VAL A 177 19.52 14.35 18.84
CA VAL A 177 18.18 14.67 19.33
C VAL A 177 17.74 15.99 18.70
N GLU A 178 16.48 16.07 18.30
CA GLU A 178 15.87 17.29 17.78
C GLU A 178 14.52 17.53 18.42
N ARG A 179 14.10 18.78 18.44
CA ARG A 179 12.80 19.16 18.97
C ARG A 179 12.27 20.42 18.31
N THR A 180 10.94 20.49 18.27
CA THR A 180 10.16 21.66 17.88
C THR A 180 9.42 22.16 19.11
N ILE A 181 9.60 23.42 19.47
CA ILE A 181 8.94 24.07 20.62
C ILE A 181 7.81 24.97 20.12
N GLY A 182 6.60 24.68 20.60
CA GLY A 182 5.37 25.34 20.16
C GLY A 182 4.73 24.68 18.93
N LEU A 183 3.49 25.06 18.63
CA LEU A 183 2.71 24.50 17.53
C LEU A 183 2.89 25.30 16.24
N TRP A 184 2.81 24.61 15.10
CA TRP A 184 2.59 25.27 13.81
C TRP A 184 1.26 26.01 13.85
N GLN A 185 1.26 27.30 13.53
CA GLN A 185 0.06 28.12 13.60
C GLN A 185 -0.71 28.06 12.28
N HIS A 186 -2.02 27.89 12.36
CA HIS A 186 -2.91 28.06 11.21
C HIS A 186 -3.22 29.55 11.00
N ASP A 187 -3.09 30.01 9.75
CA ASP A 187 -3.57 31.32 9.32
C ASP A 187 -4.86 31.13 8.49
N PRO A 188 -6.03 31.59 8.97
CA PRO A 188 -7.28 31.46 8.22
C PRO A 188 -7.26 32.24 6.89
N THR A 189 -6.35 33.20 6.74
CA THR A 189 -6.15 33.92 5.47
C THR A 189 -5.34 33.13 4.44
N GLN A 190 -4.67 32.03 4.85
CA GLN A 190 -4.01 31.07 3.96
C GLN A 190 -4.98 30.05 3.36
N SER A 191 -6.23 30.44 3.11
CA SER A 191 -7.22 29.63 2.41
C SER A 191 -7.02 29.78 0.89
N GLY A 192 -6.22 28.89 0.31
CA GLY A 192 -6.02 28.84 -1.14
C GLY A 192 -4.60 28.44 -1.54
N PRO A 193 -4.39 28.18 -2.83
CA PRO A 193 -3.16 27.56 -3.31
C PRO A 193 -2.01 28.55 -3.56
N GLU A 194 -2.10 29.80 -3.07
CA GLU A 194 -1.10 30.85 -3.27
C GLU A 194 -0.55 31.43 -1.96
N VAL A 195 0.78 31.37 -1.83
CA VAL A 195 1.62 31.83 -0.73
C VAL A 195 1.77 33.36 -0.73
N GLY A 196 0.66 34.08 -0.90
CA GLY A 196 0.67 35.56 -0.95
C GLY A 196 0.75 36.23 0.42
N THR A 197 0.38 35.51 1.49
CA THR A 197 0.45 36.02 2.86
C THR A 197 1.73 35.54 3.54
N THR A 198 2.37 36.44 4.30
CA THR A 198 3.50 36.07 5.16
C THR A 198 3.02 35.00 6.13
N PRO A 199 3.64 33.80 6.16
CA PRO A 199 3.21 32.75 7.06
C PRO A 199 3.32 33.20 8.52
N PRO A 200 2.52 32.61 9.43
CA PRO A 200 2.71 32.79 10.86
C PRO A 200 4.15 32.50 11.31
N ALA A 201 4.50 32.98 12.50
CA ALA A 201 5.79 32.66 13.08
C ALA A 201 5.93 31.14 13.25
N ARG A 202 6.98 30.57 12.64
CA ARG A 202 7.31 29.14 12.75
C ARG A 202 7.64 28.78 14.21
N PRO A 203 7.29 27.57 14.67
CA PRO A 203 7.75 27.09 15.96
C PRO A 203 9.28 26.98 16.00
N ALA A 204 9.85 27.05 17.20
CA ALA A 204 11.30 27.06 17.36
C ALA A 204 11.85 25.63 17.22
N TYR A 205 12.57 25.37 16.13
CA TYR A 205 13.26 24.11 15.91
C TYR A 205 14.70 24.16 16.43
N SER A 206 15.15 23.07 17.06
CA SER A 206 16.52 22.91 17.53
C SER A 206 17.02 21.48 17.34
N LEU A 207 18.31 21.33 17.07
CA LEU A 207 18.98 20.05 16.81
C LEU A 207 20.29 19.99 17.60
N CYS A 208 20.50 18.90 18.34
CA CYS A 208 21.77 18.57 18.97
C CYS A 208 22.38 17.30 18.38
N ARG A 209 23.65 17.38 18.00
CA ARG A 209 24.43 16.32 17.37
C ARG A 209 25.56 15.93 18.31
N ARG A 210 25.34 14.88 19.10
CA ARG A 210 26.34 14.44 20.07
C ARG A 210 27.60 13.92 19.39
N TRP A 211 27.46 13.29 18.22
CA TRP A 211 28.57 12.87 17.38
C TRP A 211 29.45 14.03 16.87
N GLN A 212 28.98 15.28 16.92
CA GLN A 212 29.78 16.50 16.68
C GLN A 212 30.36 17.12 17.95
N GLY A 213 30.29 16.41 19.10
CA GLY A 213 30.79 16.91 20.38
C GLY A 213 29.88 17.92 21.09
N GLN A 214 28.66 18.15 20.59
CA GLN A 214 27.70 19.06 21.23
C GLN A 214 27.19 18.48 22.56
N ASP A 215 26.83 19.35 23.51
CA ASP A 215 26.14 18.96 24.73
C ASP A 215 24.62 18.99 24.52
N CYS A 216 23.99 17.81 24.58
CA CYS A 216 22.56 17.67 24.39
C CYS A 216 21.75 17.76 25.69
N SER A 217 22.37 18.07 26.83
CA SER A 217 21.68 18.18 28.14
C SER A 217 20.47 19.13 28.13
N ALA A 218 20.50 20.19 27.31
CA ALA A 218 19.41 21.15 27.14
C ALA A 218 18.16 20.58 26.47
N PHE A 219 18.24 19.38 25.88
CA PHE A 219 17.14 18.66 25.25
C PHE A 219 16.46 17.67 26.20
N ALA A 220 16.90 17.56 27.45
CA ALA A 220 16.24 16.72 28.45
C ALA A 220 14.79 17.12 28.75
N PRO A 221 14.45 18.41 28.87
CA PRO A 221 13.05 18.81 29.07
C PRO A 221 12.21 18.44 27.85
N LEU A 222 11.12 17.71 28.11
CA LEU A 222 10.09 17.33 27.15
C LEU A 222 8.93 18.33 27.15
N ARG A 223 8.73 19.06 28.25
CA ARG A 223 7.70 20.11 28.30
C ARG A 223 7.87 21.08 27.14
N THR A 224 6.76 21.60 26.64
CA THR A 224 6.70 22.63 25.59
C THR A 224 7.07 22.20 24.19
N THR A 225 7.43 20.93 23.98
CA THR A 225 7.70 20.42 22.64
C THR A 225 6.42 19.92 21.98
N SER A 226 6.18 20.34 20.74
CA SER A 226 5.20 19.70 19.86
C SER A 226 5.76 18.39 19.29
N GLU A 227 7.05 18.38 18.98
CA GLU A 227 7.77 17.24 18.43
C GLU A 227 9.11 17.12 19.18
N TRP A 228 9.46 15.92 19.62
CA TRP A 228 10.75 15.60 20.20
C TRP A 228 11.19 14.24 19.68
N HIS A 229 12.33 14.19 19.00
CA HIS A 229 12.84 12.97 18.39
C HIS A 229 14.28 12.71 18.84
N LEU A 230 14.58 11.46 19.16
CA LEU A 230 15.91 11.00 19.56
C LEU A 230 16.31 9.81 18.72
N THR A 231 17.57 9.80 18.30
CA THR A 231 18.19 8.62 17.69
C THR A 231 19.30 8.06 18.57
N ALA A 232 19.24 6.74 18.81
CA ALA A 232 20.30 5.96 19.42
C ALA A 232 20.84 4.94 18.41
N LEU A 233 22.16 4.72 18.40
CA LEU A 233 22.80 3.72 17.54
C LEU A 233 23.25 2.53 18.39
N TYR A 234 22.56 1.40 18.24
CA TYR A 234 22.80 0.19 19.01
C TYR A 234 23.51 -0.89 18.17
N THR A 235 24.56 -1.50 18.71
CA THR A 235 25.27 -2.60 18.03
C THR A 235 24.89 -3.94 18.67
N PRO A 236 24.32 -4.90 17.90
CA PRO A 236 23.91 -6.19 18.46
C PRO A 236 25.10 -7.00 18.96
N SER A 237 24.89 -7.87 19.96
CA SER A 237 25.95 -8.74 20.49
C SER A 237 26.41 -9.79 19.48
N SER A 238 25.50 -10.19 18.58
CA SER A 238 25.74 -11.13 17.50
C SER A 238 25.13 -10.57 16.22
N ALA A 239 25.96 -10.41 15.19
CA ALA A 239 25.52 -9.89 13.89
C ALA A 239 25.60 -11.01 12.83
N THR A 240 24.86 -12.11 13.09
CA THR A 240 24.87 -13.29 12.23
C THR A 240 23.88 -13.11 11.09
N PRO A 241 24.28 -13.25 9.81
CA PRO A 241 23.34 -13.18 8.70
C PRO A 241 22.20 -14.20 8.80
N GLY A 242 21.00 -13.78 8.40
CA GLY A 242 19.73 -14.52 8.48
C GLY A 242 19.11 -14.59 9.87
N ARG A 243 19.72 -13.96 10.88
CA ARG A 243 19.22 -14.01 12.26
C ARG A 243 18.34 -12.80 12.58
N ASP A 244 17.26 -13.06 13.30
CA ASP A 244 16.48 -12.02 13.96
C ASP A 244 17.13 -11.57 15.29
N VAL A 245 17.28 -10.26 15.46
CA VAL A 245 17.68 -9.61 16.71
C VAL A 245 16.43 -9.08 17.39
N ARG A 246 16.03 -9.74 18.48
CA ARG A 246 14.90 -9.30 19.31
C ARG A 246 15.39 -8.35 20.41
N LEU A 247 14.78 -7.17 20.47
CA LEU A 247 15.14 -6.09 21.38
C LEU A 247 13.96 -5.76 22.28
N ARG A 248 14.22 -5.51 23.56
CA ARG A 248 13.28 -4.83 24.45
C ARG A 248 13.85 -3.45 24.75
N THR A 249 13.18 -2.42 24.22
CA THR A 249 13.46 -1.02 24.53
C THR A 249 12.75 -0.65 25.82
N VAL A 250 13.42 0.14 26.66
CA VAL A 250 12.86 0.67 27.91
C VAL A 250 13.15 2.16 27.96
N LEU A 251 12.18 2.99 27.66
CA LEU A 251 12.29 4.43 27.78
C LEU A 251 11.84 4.86 29.17
N ARG A 252 12.73 5.56 29.89
CA ARG A 252 12.43 6.15 31.18
C ARG A 252 12.32 7.66 31.05
N VAL A 253 11.20 8.18 31.54
CA VAL A 253 10.93 9.62 31.59
C VAL A 253 10.43 10.02 32.97
N THR A 254 10.72 11.25 33.36
CA THR A 254 10.01 11.92 34.45
C THR A 254 8.70 12.46 33.89
N THR A 255 7.62 12.15 34.57
CA THR A 255 6.27 12.67 34.34
C THR A 255 5.85 13.51 35.53
N VAL A 256 4.87 14.39 35.37
CA VAL A 256 4.25 15.07 36.50
C VAL A 256 2.77 14.77 36.50
N ARG A 257 2.32 14.22 37.64
CA ARG A 257 0.96 13.77 37.91
C ARG A 257 0.38 14.64 39.02
N ASN A 258 -0.59 15.49 38.70
CA ASN A 258 -1.16 16.48 39.64
C ASN A 258 -0.09 17.32 40.37
N GLY A 259 0.95 17.75 39.66
CA GLY A 259 2.04 18.55 40.24
C GLY A 259 3.13 17.73 40.97
N VAL A 260 2.96 16.40 41.10
CA VAL A 260 3.97 15.52 41.70
C VAL A 260 4.76 14.82 40.61
N ALA A 261 6.08 14.97 40.63
CA ALA A 261 6.98 14.28 39.70
C ALA A 261 7.01 12.77 40.01
N ALA A 262 6.89 11.96 38.98
CA ALA A 262 6.94 10.51 39.05
C ALA A 262 7.74 9.95 37.86
N ILE A 263 8.50 8.89 38.10
CA ILE A 263 9.20 8.17 37.05
C ILE A 263 8.23 7.22 36.36
N GLN A 264 8.14 7.30 35.04
CA GLN A 264 7.41 6.36 34.20
C GLN A 264 8.39 5.61 33.28
N ASN A 265 8.14 4.32 33.09
CA ASN A 265 8.85 3.52 32.10
C ASN A 265 7.87 3.09 31.02
N TYR A 266 8.28 3.25 29.77
CA TYR A 266 7.62 2.76 28.57
C TYR A 266 8.48 1.65 28.00
N GLN A 267 7.88 0.57 27.51
CA GLN A 267 8.62 -0.57 26.98
C GLN A 267 8.03 -1.00 25.64
N ARG A 268 8.90 -1.41 24.71
CA ARG A 268 8.47 -2.02 23.44
C ARG A 268 9.41 -3.16 23.08
N ILE A 269 8.85 -4.17 22.41
CA ILE A 269 9.62 -5.26 21.82
C ILE A 269 9.71 -4.99 20.32
N LEU A 270 10.93 -5.04 19.79
CA LEU A 270 11.24 -4.82 18.39
C LEU A 270 11.96 -6.07 17.86
N THR A 271 11.77 -6.39 16.58
CA THR A 271 12.51 -7.47 15.93
C THR A 271 13.19 -6.94 14.68
N VAL A 272 14.50 -7.15 14.57
CA VAL A 272 15.30 -6.66 13.44
C VAL A 272 15.95 -7.84 12.75
N HIS A 273 15.57 -8.10 11.51
CA HIS A 273 16.14 -9.15 10.68
C HIS A 273 17.51 -8.73 10.12
N LEU A 274 18.53 -9.56 10.27
CA LEU A 274 19.84 -9.32 9.68
C LEU A 274 19.93 -10.01 8.32
N GLY A 275 19.63 -9.30 7.22
CA GLY A 275 19.49 -9.91 5.89
C GLY A 275 20.75 -10.67 5.44
N GLU A 276 20.59 -11.84 4.84
CA GLU A 276 21.70 -12.71 4.43
C GLU A 276 22.52 -12.13 3.29
N GLU A 277 21.88 -11.35 2.43
CA GLU A 277 22.45 -10.70 1.27
C GLU A 277 21.83 -9.30 1.11
N PRO A 278 22.47 -8.40 0.34
CA PRO A 278 21.84 -7.16 -0.06
C PRO A 278 20.50 -7.39 -0.79
N LEU A 279 19.64 -6.37 -0.84
CA LEU A 279 18.41 -6.43 -1.63
C LEU A 279 18.74 -6.78 -3.10
N PRO A 280 17.97 -7.68 -3.74
CA PRO A 280 18.29 -8.17 -5.08
C PRO A 280 18.20 -7.04 -6.13
N LYS A 281 19.34 -6.59 -6.64
CA LYS A 281 19.42 -5.44 -7.55
C LYS A 281 20.10 -5.79 -8.87
N PHE A 282 19.64 -5.27 -10.00
CA PHE A 282 20.21 -5.60 -11.32
C PHE A 282 21.64 -5.07 -11.48
N ASP A 283 21.82 -3.78 -11.22
CA ASP A 283 23.10 -3.07 -11.31
C ASP A 283 23.01 -1.73 -10.53
N SER A 284 24.05 -0.90 -10.60
CA SER A 284 24.13 0.38 -9.88
C SER A 284 23.17 1.46 -10.38
N GLU A 285 22.56 1.29 -11.56
CA GLU A 285 21.63 2.26 -12.14
C GLU A 285 20.18 2.05 -11.69
N TRP A 286 19.92 1.00 -10.93
CA TRP A 286 18.63 0.80 -10.28
C TRP A 286 18.65 1.45 -8.89
N SER A 287 17.50 1.67 -8.30
CA SER A 287 17.39 2.21 -6.94
C SER A 287 16.12 1.73 -6.27
N TYR A 288 16.24 1.27 -5.03
CA TYR A 288 15.09 0.90 -4.22
C TYR A 288 14.50 2.11 -3.52
N GLY A 289 13.19 2.23 -3.52
CA GLY A 289 12.53 3.22 -2.70
C GLY A 289 11.05 3.02 -2.46
N ASP A 290 10.57 3.73 -1.45
CA ASP A 290 9.17 3.78 -1.04
C ASP A 290 8.55 5.11 -1.51
N LEU A 291 7.36 5.06 -2.10
CA LEU A 291 6.68 6.27 -2.60
C LEU A 291 5.63 6.81 -1.65
N HIS A 292 5.25 6.04 -0.62
CA HIS A 292 4.20 6.41 0.31
C HIS A 292 4.65 6.12 1.73
N TYR A 293 5.08 7.17 2.43
CA TYR A 293 5.54 7.11 3.81
C TYR A 293 5.21 8.44 4.48
N HIS A 294 4.65 8.38 5.68
CA HIS A 294 4.42 9.56 6.50
C HIS A 294 5.57 9.75 7.47
N SER A 295 5.95 11.00 7.65
CA SER A 295 7.07 11.44 8.46
C SER A 295 6.60 12.49 9.46
N GLN A 296 7.53 13.22 10.09
CA GLN A 296 7.23 14.34 10.98
C GLN A 296 6.42 15.49 10.33
N GLY A 297 6.06 15.41 9.05
CA GLY A 297 5.15 16.34 8.41
C GLY A 297 3.68 16.03 8.66
N THR A 298 3.34 14.76 8.88
CA THR A 298 2.04 14.31 9.38
C THR A 298 2.12 14.16 10.90
N ASP A 299 1.21 14.84 11.60
CA ASP A 299 1.14 14.83 13.07
C ASP A 299 -0.31 14.72 13.55
N ASN A 300 -1.14 13.98 12.81
CA ASN A 300 -2.53 13.71 13.17
C ASN A 300 -2.65 12.42 14.02
N ASP A 301 -3.79 12.26 14.70
CA ASP A 301 -4.04 11.13 15.59
C ASP A 301 -4.11 9.81 14.80
N GLY A 302 -3.05 8.99 14.88
CA GLY A 302 -2.97 7.67 14.27
C GLY A 302 -2.02 7.57 13.07
N GLU A 303 -1.61 8.70 12.49
CA GLU A 303 -0.76 8.74 11.28
C GLU A 303 0.55 9.54 11.47
N SER A 304 0.92 9.86 12.72
CA SER A 304 2.12 10.66 13.02
C SER A 304 3.42 9.94 12.62
N GLY A 305 4.36 10.64 11.98
CA GLY A 305 5.61 10.02 11.53
C GLY A 305 6.87 10.45 12.31
N TYR A 306 7.96 9.70 12.12
CA TYR A 306 9.26 10.04 12.70
C TYR A 306 9.95 11.20 11.98
N SER A 307 10.97 11.74 12.64
CA SER A 307 11.80 12.77 12.04
C SER A 307 12.45 12.34 10.72
N TYR A 308 12.64 13.32 9.84
CA TYR A 308 13.31 13.10 8.56
C TYR A 308 14.71 12.50 8.75
N ARG A 309 15.41 12.92 9.81
CA ARG A 309 16.76 12.45 10.12
C ARG A 309 16.75 10.99 10.56
N GLY A 310 15.82 10.63 11.44
CA GLY A 310 15.64 9.25 11.88
C GLY A 310 15.27 8.32 10.72
N THR A 311 14.39 8.80 9.84
CA THR A 311 13.97 8.11 8.62
C THR A 311 15.16 7.82 7.69
N VAL A 312 16.00 8.81 7.37
CA VAL A 312 17.18 8.61 6.51
C VAL A 312 18.15 7.58 7.11
N GLN A 313 18.29 7.54 8.44
CA GLN A 313 19.10 6.52 9.12
C GLN A 313 18.50 5.12 9.00
N ALA A 314 17.18 5.01 9.13
CA ALA A 314 16.44 3.76 8.96
C ALA A 314 16.51 3.27 7.51
N MET A 315 16.32 4.14 6.51
CA MET A 315 16.47 3.81 5.09
C MET A 315 17.83 3.17 4.78
N GLY A 316 18.91 3.75 5.29
CA GLY A 316 20.25 3.17 5.12
C GLY A 316 20.45 1.85 5.86
N ALA A 317 19.63 1.52 6.86
CA ALA A 317 19.58 0.18 7.46
C ALA A 317 18.78 -0.78 6.58
N LEU A 318 17.65 -0.33 6.05
CA LEU A 318 16.75 -1.12 5.24
C LEU A 318 17.25 -1.38 3.81
N GLY A 319 18.40 -0.84 3.40
CA GLY A 319 18.90 -0.97 2.03
C GLY A 319 18.13 -0.13 1.01
N LEU A 320 17.33 0.85 1.45
CA LEU A 320 16.63 1.78 0.57
C LEU A 320 17.58 2.86 0.05
N ASP A 321 17.50 3.16 -1.25
CA ASP A 321 18.26 4.23 -1.90
C ASP A 321 17.51 5.57 -1.84
N PHE A 322 16.18 5.55 -1.84
CA PHE A 322 15.35 6.74 -1.67
C PHE A 322 14.01 6.44 -1.01
N ALA A 323 13.30 7.48 -0.59
CA ALA A 323 11.90 7.41 -0.21
C ALA A 323 11.24 8.78 -0.45
N PHE A 324 9.93 8.80 -0.65
CA PHE A 324 9.13 10.02 -0.55
C PHE A 324 8.41 10.04 0.80
N ALA A 325 8.67 11.08 1.60
CA ALA A 325 7.80 11.47 2.69
C ALA A 325 6.59 12.20 2.09
N THR A 326 5.49 11.47 1.89
CA THR A 326 4.22 11.96 1.35
C THR A 326 3.27 12.26 2.50
N ASP A 327 3.64 13.23 3.32
CA ASP A 327 2.80 13.63 4.45
C ASP A 327 1.44 14.17 3.97
N HIS A 328 0.38 13.93 4.74
CA HIS A 328 -0.95 14.51 4.52
C HIS A 328 -0.85 16.03 4.32
N ALA A 329 -1.51 16.51 3.29
CA ALA A 329 -1.26 17.84 2.75
C ALA A 329 -2.36 18.85 3.12
N SER A 330 -2.45 19.29 4.38
CA SER A 330 -3.48 20.26 4.78
C SER A 330 -2.94 21.61 5.27
N ASN A 331 -3.59 22.68 4.80
CA ASN A 331 -3.50 24.05 5.33
C ASN A 331 -4.73 24.44 6.17
N SER A 332 -5.65 23.50 6.38
CA SER A 332 -6.86 23.71 7.17
C SER A 332 -6.59 23.47 8.66
N PRO A 333 -7.34 24.14 9.55
CA PRO A 333 -7.29 23.80 10.96
C PRO A 333 -7.93 22.43 11.14
N GLN A 334 -7.12 21.47 11.57
CA GLN A 334 -7.59 20.14 11.90
C GLN A 334 -7.81 20.02 13.39
N ILE A 335 -8.71 19.12 13.77
CA ILE A 335 -8.88 18.77 15.18
C ILE A 335 -7.68 17.91 15.58
N GLY A 336 -6.75 18.50 16.32
CA GLY A 336 -5.81 17.72 17.13
C GLY A 336 -6.55 17.18 18.36
N SER A 337 -6.49 15.88 18.62
CA SER A 337 -7.02 15.21 19.83
C SER A 337 -8.45 15.65 20.20
N ALA A 338 -9.48 14.94 19.70
CA ALA A 338 -10.85 15.46 19.76
C ALA A 338 -11.32 15.80 21.17
N ARG A 339 -11.74 17.06 21.29
CA ARG A 339 -12.39 17.63 22.45
C ARG A 339 -13.90 17.69 22.17
N PRO A 340 -14.73 16.80 22.72
CA PRO A 340 -16.14 17.11 22.84
C PRO A 340 -16.34 18.06 24.03
N ILE A 341 -16.72 19.31 23.76
CA ILE A 341 -17.27 20.20 24.78
C ILE A 341 -18.77 20.28 24.53
N PHE A 342 -19.54 19.77 25.48
CA PHE A 342 -20.99 19.84 25.46
C PHE A 342 -21.45 21.07 26.26
N THR A 343 -21.56 22.22 25.60
CA THR A 343 -22.23 23.44 26.11
C THR A 343 -23.21 23.90 25.06
N ASP A 344 -24.28 24.62 25.41
CA ASP A 344 -25.43 25.03 24.56
C ASP A 344 -25.09 25.60 23.14
N GLU A 345 -23.85 26.01 22.89
CA GLU A 345 -23.24 26.24 21.56
C GLU A 345 -22.33 25.06 21.12
N LEU A 346 -22.88 23.83 21.09
CA LEU A 346 -22.16 22.55 21.16
C LEU A 346 -21.05 22.36 20.09
N VAL A 347 -19.81 22.17 20.57
CA VAL A 347 -18.57 21.78 19.87
C VAL A 347 -17.85 22.86 19.04
N GLN A 348 -17.28 23.88 19.71
CA GLN A 348 -16.10 24.58 19.17
C GLN A 348 -14.86 23.70 19.38
N PRO A 349 -14.28 23.10 18.34
CA PRO A 349 -12.98 22.44 18.47
C PRO A 349 -11.99 23.51 18.94
N LEU A 350 -11.09 23.18 19.87
CA LEU A 350 -9.88 23.99 19.95
C LEU A 350 -9.12 23.70 18.66
N THR A 351 -9.20 24.60 17.69
CA THR A 351 -8.35 24.57 16.50
C THR A 351 -6.93 24.80 16.98
N ARG A 352 -6.22 23.71 17.26
CA ARG A 352 -4.85 23.74 17.78
C ARG A 352 -3.89 23.56 16.63
N GLY A 353 -3.54 24.69 16.00
CA GLY A 353 -2.47 24.73 15.02
C GLY A 353 -2.72 23.88 13.76
N LEU A 354 -1.66 23.71 12.96
CA LEU A 354 -1.61 22.85 11.79
C LEU A 354 -0.93 21.53 12.20
N ARG A 355 -1.66 20.42 12.03
CA ARG A 355 -1.20 19.04 12.34
C ARG A 355 -0.60 18.36 11.11
N ASP A 356 -1.19 18.62 9.95
CA ASP A 356 -0.67 18.13 8.68
C ASP A 356 0.33 19.08 8.02
N MET A 357 0.85 18.65 6.88
CA MET A 357 1.79 19.42 6.09
C MET A 357 1.10 20.62 5.45
N SER A 358 1.53 21.82 5.83
CA SER A 358 1.10 23.07 5.19
C SER A 358 2.17 23.57 4.20
N PRO A 359 1.86 24.57 3.35
CA PRO A 359 2.86 25.13 2.43
C PRO A 359 4.12 25.65 3.16
N ASP A 360 3.96 26.26 4.34
CA ASP A 360 5.10 26.76 5.12
C ASP A 360 5.88 25.65 5.80
N ARG A 361 5.19 24.64 6.36
CA ARG A 361 5.83 23.45 6.95
C ARG A 361 6.57 22.65 5.88
N PHE A 362 6.03 22.54 4.66
CA PHE A 362 6.69 21.91 3.52
C PHE A 362 7.95 22.67 3.14
N ALA A 363 7.87 23.99 3.00
CA ALA A 363 9.02 24.84 2.71
C ALA A 363 10.12 24.72 3.79
N PHE A 364 9.72 24.59 5.06
CA PHE A 364 10.63 24.32 6.17
C PHE A 364 11.21 22.90 6.14
N GLY A 365 10.42 21.89 5.81
CA GLY A 365 10.88 20.51 5.62
C GLY A 365 11.93 20.38 4.53
N ILE A 366 11.75 21.10 3.40
CA ILE A 366 12.75 21.19 2.33
C ILE A 366 14.09 21.72 2.89
N ASP A 367 14.05 22.73 3.75
CA ASP A 367 15.26 23.26 4.41
C ASP A 367 15.88 22.24 5.39
N LEU A 368 15.05 21.49 6.14
CA LEU A 368 15.51 20.44 7.05
C LEU A 368 16.12 19.23 6.33
N LEU A 369 15.69 18.93 5.11
CA LEU A 369 16.24 17.83 4.32
C LEU A 369 17.47 18.26 3.53
N ASN A 370 17.38 19.39 2.84
CA ASN A 370 18.31 19.75 1.77
C ASN A 370 19.18 20.98 2.09
N GLY A 371 18.91 21.69 3.19
CA GLY A 371 19.74 22.81 3.62
C GLY A 371 21.18 22.40 3.97
N PRO A 372 22.06 23.36 4.31
CA PRO A 372 23.46 23.08 4.65
C PRO A 372 23.66 22.07 5.79
N PHE A 373 22.70 22.02 6.71
CA PHE A 373 22.64 21.07 7.83
C PHE A 373 21.57 19.99 7.65
N GLY A 374 21.04 19.85 6.44
CA GLY A 374 19.91 19.00 6.16
C GLY A 374 20.20 17.51 6.27
N ALA A 375 19.17 16.72 6.53
CA ALA A 375 19.27 15.28 6.74
C ALA A 375 19.95 14.55 5.58
N ASN A 376 19.56 14.85 4.33
CA ASN A 376 20.08 14.23 3.12
C ASN A 376 21.57 14.47 2.87
N ARG A 377 22.16 15.45 3.56
CA ARG A 377 23.59 15.75 3.50
C ARG A 377 24.35 15.27 4.73
N GLN A 378 23.79 15.47 5.93
CA GLN A 378 24.51 15.21 7.18
C GLN A 378 24.37 13.78 7.69
N VAL A 379 23.17 13.22 7.60
CA VAL A 379 22.94 11.84 8.04
C VAL A 379 23.67 10.90 7.08
N THR A 380 23.55 11.20 5.80
CA THR A 380 24.23 10.49 4.72
C THR A 380 25.72 10.79 4.63
N SER A 381 26.30 11.76 5.37
CA SER A 381 27.77 11.95 5.46
C SER A 381 28.47 10.98 6.41
N HIS A 382 27.67 10.15 7.09
CA HIS A 382 28.10 8.90 7.69
C HIS A 382 27.57 7.73 6.85
N PRO A 383 27.74 7.75 5.51
CA PRO A 383 27.11 6.78 4.67
C PRO A 383 27.69 5.40 4.94
N ARG A 384 26.88 4.43 4.57
CA ARG A 384 27.12 3.02 4.84
C ARG A 384 27.79 2.42 3.60
N SER A 385 28.88 1.66 3.77
CA SER A 385 29.53 0.96 2.64
C SER A 385 28.56 -0.06 2.03
N ALA A 386 28.41 -0.05 0.70
CA ALA A 386 27.36 -0.77 -0.02
C ALA A 386 27.63 -2.27 -0.29
N GLY A 387 28.73 -2.86 0.20
CA GLY A 387 29.10 -4.22 -0.25
C GLY A 387 30.51 -4.31 -0.79
N ASN A 388 30.74 -5.29 -1.66
CA ASN A 388 32.02 -5.62 -2.30
C ASN A 388 32.64 -4.53 -3.21
N GLY A 389 32.14 -3.29 -3.12
CA GLY A 389 32.67 -2.11 -3.80
C GLY A 389 32.83 -0.94 -2.83
N PHE A 390 33.72 -0.01 -3.16
CA PHE A 390 33.96 1.22 -2.38
C PHE A 390 32.81 2.24 -2.44
N ASP A 391 31.74 1.96 -3.18
CA ASP A 391 30.63 2.88 -3.33
C ASP A 391 29.79 2.90 -2.05
N LEU A 392 29.62 4.10 -1.50
CA LEU A 392 28.83 4.33 -0.30
C LEU A 392 27.35 4.51 -0.68
N VAL A 393 26.44 3.87 0.05
CA VAL A 393 24.99 4.12 -0.07
C VAL A 393 24.68 5.45 0.60
N ALA A 394 24.10 6.36 -0.17
CA ALA A 394 23.66 7.67 0.30
C ALA A 394 22.14 7.78 0.11
N PRO A 395 21.32 7.22 1.03
CA PRO A 395 19.87 7.26 0.90
C PRO A 395 19.37 8.70 0.81
N GLN A 396 18.34 8.96 0.01
CA GLN A 396 17.74 10.31 -0.10
C GLN A 396 16.25 10.27 0.24
N LEU A 397 15.86 11.08 1.23
CA LEU A 397 14.46 11.32 1.53
C LEU A 397 13.98 12.57 0.78
N PHE A 398 12.95 12.40 -0.03
CA PHE A 398 12.31 13.47 -0.78
C PHE A 398 11.00 13.87 -0.12
N LEU A 399 10.60 15.13 -0.25
CA LEU A 399 9.24 15.53 0.15
C LEU A 399 8.29 15.40 -1.03
N GLY A 400 7.22 14.65 -0.78
CA GLY A 400 6.01 14.67 -1.56
C GLY A 400 4.88 15.27 -0.74
N ALA A 401 3.66 14.87 -1.07
CA ALA A 401 2.46 15.20 -0.32
C ALA A 401 1.41 14.13 -0.62
N GLU A 402 0.71 13.65 0.39
CA GLU A 402 -0.54 12.94 0.19
C GLU A 402 -1.69 13.95 0.19
N VAL A 403 -2.29 14.15 -0.98
CA VAL A 403 -3.31 15.18 -1.21
C VAL A 403 -4.70 14.55 -1.19
N ASP A 404 -5.52 14.97 -0.23
CA ASP A 404 -6.92 14.61 -0.14
C ASP A 404 -7.73 15.36 -1.19
N ILE A 405 -8.52 14.60 -1.94
CA ILE A 405 -9.47 15.10 -2.92
C ILE A 405 -10.88 14.65 -2.59
N VAL A 406 -11.85 15.44 -3.04
CA VAL A 406 -13.27 15.12 -2.93
C VAL A 406 -13.58 13.98 -3.91
N PRO A 407 -14.20 12.89 -3.45
CA PRO A 407 -14.68 11.85 -4.36
C PRO A 407 -15.83 12.38 -5.23
N GLU A 408 -15.75 12.11 -6.53
CA GLU A 408 -16.70 12.59 -7.54
C GLU A 408 -17.31 11.41 -8.27
N THR A 409 -18.63 11.37 -8.43
CA THR A 409 -19.34 10.26 -9.07
C THR A 409 -20.29 10.77 -10.16
N LEU A 410 -20.72 9.91 -11.07
CA LEU A 410 -21.89 10.20 -11.90
C LEU A 410 -23.20 9.87 -11.13
N PRO A 411 -24.32 10.55 -11.42
CA PRO A 411 -25.60 10.25 -10.81
C PRO A 411 -25.96 8.77 -10.96
N GLY A 412 -26.08 8.07 -9.83
CA GLY A 412 -26.42 6.64 -9.78
C GLY A 412 -25.25 5.65 -9.88
N GLU A 413 -24.00 6.11 -10.02
CA GLU A 413 -22.83 5.21 -10.09
C GLU A 413 -22.45 4.65 -8.72
N THR A 414 -22.65 5.40 -7.63
CA THR A 414 -22.33 4.97 -6.26
C THR A 414 -23.56 5.03 -5.36
N SER A 415 -23.78 3.98 -4.58
CA SER A 415 -24.86 3.94 -3.58
C SER A 415 -24.44 4.69 -2.30
N SER A 416 -25.24 5.69 -1.89
CA SER A 416 -25.06 6.39 -0.61
C SER A 416 -25.18 5.47 0.62
N TYR A 417 -25.63 4.24 0.42
CA TYR A 417 -25.86 3.25 1.47
C TYR A 417 -24.60 2.90 2.27
N PHE A 418 -23.43 2.90 1.64
CA PHE A 418 -22.19 2.49 2.30
C PHE A 418 -21.78 3.44 3.44
N PHE A 419 -22.06 4.74 3.33
CA PHE A 419 -21.60 5.76 4.30
C PHE A 419 -22.29 5.70 5.65
N CYS A 420 -23.57 5.30 5.73
CA CYS A 420 -24.29 5.31 7.01
C CYS A 420 -24.33 3.96 7.71
N MET A 421 -24.01 2.87 7.01
CA MET A 421 -24.10 1.53 7.58
C MET A 421 -23.03 1.31 8.66
N ASN A 422 -21.83 1.81 8.42
CA ASN A 422 -20.68 1.61 9.30
C ASN A 422 -20.65 2.59 10.48
N VAL A 423 -21.53 3.60 10.50
CA VAL A 423 -21.68 4.49 11.66
C VAL A 423 -22.15 3.64 12.84
N PRO A 424 -21.41 3.60 13.97
CA PRO A 424 -21.77 2.82 15.14
C PRO A 424 -23.18 3.11 15.63
N GLU A 425 -23.94 2.07 16.01
CA GLU A 425 -25.29 2.22 16.57
C GLU A 425 -25.35 3.22 17.72
N ILE A 426 -24.29 3.27 18.53
CA ILE A 426 -24.20 4.18 19.68
C ILE A 426 -24.08 5.65 19.27
N LEU A 427 -23.29 5.96 18.23
CA LEU A 427 -23.17 7.34 17.73
C LEU A 427 -24.49 7.78 17.06
N ARG A 428 -25.17 6.85 16.38
CA ARG A 428 -26.53 7.07 15.85
C ARG A 428 -27.55 7.32 16.96
N ALA A 429 -27.47 6.59 18.07
CA ALA A 429 -28.39 6.73 19.20
C ALA A 429 -28.20 8.04 19.99
N LEU A 430 -26.96 8.54 20.06
CA LEU A 430 -26.65 9.80 20.74
C LEU A 430 -27.10 11.02 19.93
N ASP A 431 -27.08 10.96 18.60
CA ASP A 431 -27.50 12.08 17.74
C ASP A 431 -29.03 12.12 17.57
N GLN A 432 -29.76 12.38 18.65
CA GLN A 432 -31.24 12.42 18.66
C GLN A 432 -31.85 13.45 17.71
N GLN A 433 -31.06 14.39 17.17
CA GLN A 433 -31.51 15.44 16.27
C GLN A 433 -31.34 15.09 14.79
N THR A 434 -30.38 14.24 14.44
CA THR A 434 -30.32 13.69 13.08
C THR A 434 -31.11 12.39 13.05
N LEU A 435 -32.22 12.40 12.32
CA LEU A 435 -32.99 11.20 12.02
C LEU A 435 -32.15 10.28 11.12
N PHE A 436 -31.09 9.65 11.63
CA PHE A 436 -30.50 8.47 11.01
C PHE A 436 -31.46 7.32 11.31
N PRO A 437 -32.29 6.88 10.34
CA PRO A 437 -33.29 5.88 10.62
C PRO A 437 -32.59 4.57 10.96
N ILE A 438 -33.08 3.92 12.02
CA ILE A 438 -32.66 2.58 12.48
C ILE A 438 -32.93 1.51 11.38
N GLN A 439 -33.61 1.88 10.28
CA GLN A 439 -33.89 1.03 9.12
C GLN A 439 -33.56 1.71 7.78
N GLY A 440 -32.32 1.53 7.31
CA GLY A 440 -31.98 1.42 5.88
C GLY A 440 -32.11 2.65 4.97
N TRP A 441 -32.34 3.86 5.50
CA TRP A 441 -32.48 5.07 4.67
C TRP A 441 -31.40 6.11 5.00
N CYS A 442 -30.32 6.14 4.21
CA CYS A 442 -29.36 7.24 4.26
C CYS A 442 -30.00 8.51 3.67
N PRO A 443 -29.81 9.70 4.28
CA PRO A 443 -30.05 10.95 3.55
C PRO A 443 -29.18 10.99 2.28
N SER A 444 -29.50 11.88 1.34
CA SER A 444 -28.67 12.06 0.14
C SER A 444 -27.25 12.44 0.56
N MET A 445 -26.30 11.51 0.43
CA MET A 445 -24.88 11.70 0.75
C MET A 445 -24.09 12.20 -0.46
N SER A 446 -24.72 13.05 -1.27
CA SER A 446 -24.11 13.59 -2.48
C SER A 446 -24.55 15.03 -2.75
N ASN A 447 -23.64 15.81 -3.34
CA ASN A 447 -23.84 17.20 -3.72
C ASN A 447 -23.73 17.34 -5.25
N PRO A 448 -24.85 17.44 -5.98
CA PRO A 448 -24.81 17.56 -7.44
C PRO A 448 -24.13 18.85 -7.88
N GLN A 449 -23.30 18.75 -8.91
CA GLN A 449 -22.52 19.83 -9.48
C GLN A 449 -23.07 20.25 -10.86
N PRO A 450 -22.81 21.50 -11.31
CA PRO A 450 -23.28 21.98 -12.61
C PRO A 450 -22.77 21.19 -13.82
N ASP A 451 -21.66 20.47 -13.68
CA ASP A 451 -21.09 19.60 -14.72
C ASP A 451 -21.72 18.19 -14.76
N GLY A 452 -22.76 17.96 -13.96
CA GLY A 452 -23.51 16.72 -13.92
C GLY A 452 -22.89 15.64 -13.03
N ARG A 453 -21.78 15.92 -12.33
CA ARG A 453 -21.22 15.02 -11.31
C ARG A 453 -21.86 15.24 -9.95
N GLU A 454 -21.67 14.32 -9.02
CA GLU A 454 -22.01 14.49 -7.62
C GLU A 454 -20.75 14.36 -6.75
N LEU A 455 -20.58 15.26 -5.78
CA LEU A 455 -19.52 15.16 -4.77
C LEU A 455 -20.03 14.35 -3.59
N LEU A 456 -19.26 13.38 -3.11
CA LEU A 456 -19.71 12.47 -2.06
C LEU A 456 -19.43 13.04 -0.67
N PHE A 457 -20.49 13.12 0.14
CA PHE A 457 -20.40 13.43 1.55
C PHE A 457 -20.12 12.18 2.37
N ASP A 458 -19.61 12.40 3.58
CA ASP A 458 -19.39 11.36 4.56
C ASP A 458 -19.93 11.80 5.94
N VAL A 459 -20.21 10.83 6.81
CA VAL A 459 -20.72 11.07 8.17
C VAL A 459 -19.53 11.27 9.10
N GLN A 460 -19.11 12.52 9.21
CA GLN A 460 -18.00 12.92 10.08
C GLN A 460 -18.49 13.52 11.39
N GLY A 461 -17.57 13.84 12.30
CA GLY A 461 -17.89 14.34 13.63
C GLY A 461 -18.73 15.64 13.70
N PRO A 462 -18.94 16.16 14.92
CA PRO A 462 -19.92 17.22 15.18
C PRO A 462 -19.76 18.50 14.35
N ALA A 463 -20.87 19.01 13.82
CA ALA A 463 -20.94 20.34 13.20
C ALA A 463 -22.37 20.89 13.13
N GLY A 464 -22.50 22.20 13.36
CA GLY A 464 -23.76 22.92 13.21
C GLY A 464 -24.85 22.49 14.20
N GLY A 465 -24.46 22.08 15.41
CA GLY A 465 -25.37 21.62 16.47
C GLY A 465 -25.62 20.10 16.50
N ASN A 466 -25.22 19.37 15.45
CA ASN A 466 -25.37 17.91 15.39
C ASN A 466 -24.11 17.19 15.91
N LEU A 467 -24.29 16.00 16.49
CA LEU A 467 -23.15 15.15 16.92
C LEU A 467 -22.46 14.47 15.73
N LEU A 468 -23.22 14.13 14.70
CA LEU A 468 -22.69 13.66 13.42
C LEU A 468 -23.14 14.60 12.31
N SER A 469 -22.23 14.88 11.37
CA SER A 469 -22.48 15.78 10.26
C SER A 469 -22.22 15.11 8.93
N ASN A 470 -23.20 15.19 8.04
CA ASN A 470 -23.06 14.83 6.63
C ASN A 470 -22.69 16.03 5.74
N ARG A 471 -22.09 17.07 6.33
CA ARG A 471 -21.73 18.33 5.63
C ARG A 471 -20.30 18.33 5.10
N PHE A 472 -19.52 17.31 5.45
CA PHE A 472 -18.12 17.20 5.05
C PHE A 472 -17.98 16.12 4.00
N TYR A 473 -17.10 16.36 3.04
CA TYR A 473 -16.84 15.40 1.99
C TYR A 473 -16.02 14.23 2.51
N ALA A 474 -16.25 13.06 1.94
CA ALA A 474 -15.33 11.93 2.05
C ALA A 474 -13.95 12.28 1.48
N ARG A 475 -13.01 11.34 1.51
CA ARG A 475 -11.69 11.56 0.90
C ARG A 475 -11.24 10.43 -0.02
N GLN A 476 -10.33 10.82 -0.90
CA GLN A 476 -9.47 10.00 -1.74
C GLN A 476 -8.10 10.63 -1.69
N HIS A 477 -7.05 9.84 -1.87
CA HIS A 477 -5.69 10.33 -1.74
C HIS A 477 -4.94 10.31 -3.07
N LEU A 478 -4.14 11.34 -3.31
CA LEU A 478 -3.19 11.44 -4.42
C LEU A 478 -1.78 11.56 -3.86
N LEU A 479 -0.84 10.74 -4.35
CA LEU A 479 0.58 10.92 -4.04
C LEU A 479 1.18 11.93 -4.99
N HIS A 480 1.42 13.14 -4.50
CA HIS A 480 2.09 14.20 -5.24
C HIS A 480 3.61 14.12 -5.11
N LEU A 481 4.28 14.04 -6.25
CA LEU A 481 5.73 13.92 -6.39
C LEU A 481 6.28 15.16 -7.12
N PRO A 482 6.86 16.14 -6.38
CA PRO A 482 7.58 17.24 -7.00
C PRO A 482 8.77 16.75 -7.84
N VAL A 483 9.03 17.39 -8.97
CA VAL A 483 10.21 17.05 -9.80
C VAL A 483 11.50 17.61 -9.20
N ASP A 484 11.41 18.81 -8.62
CA ASP A 484 12.53 19.51 -8.00
C ASP A 484 12.35 19.54 -6.47
N GLY A 485 13.18 18.76 -5.77
CA GLY A 485 13.22 18.68 -4.31
C GLY A 485 13.70 19.94 -3.60
N GLN A 486 14.07 21.01 -4.32
CA GLN A 486 14.37 22.32 -3.74
C GLN A 486 13.21 23.32 -3.89
N ARG A 487 12.19 22.99 -4.70
CA ARG A 487 11.11 23.92 -5.02
C ARG A 487 10.08 23.99 -3.89
N LYS A 488 10.31 24.91 -2.96
CA LYS A 488 9.41 25.19 -1.82
C LYS A 488 7.96 25.51 -2.21
N GLY A 489 7.74 26.06 -3.40
CA GLY A 489 6.41 26.35 -3.94
C GLY A 489 5.75 25.19 -4.69
N ALA A 490 6.33 23.98 -4.68
CA ALA A 490 5.77 22.80 -5.36
C ALA A 490 4.68 22.09 -4.55
N PHE A 491 4.43 22.49 -3.30
CA PHE A 491 3.41 21.91 -2.46
C PHE A 491 1.99 22.07 -3.04
N ILE A 492 1.15 21.04 -2.89
CA ILE A 492 -0.27 21.05 -3.24
C ILE A 492 -1.05 20.78 -1.98
N ALA A 493 -1.83 21.76 -1.51
CA ALA A 493 -2.70 21.59 -0.35
C ALA A 493 -4.03 20.95 -0.75
N SER A 494 -4.54 20.03 0.08
CA SER A 494 -5.88 19.43 0.05
C SER A 494 -6.99 20.41 0.44
N ASN A 495 -6.67 21.44 1.25
CA ASN A 495 -7.64 22.31 1.95
C ASN A 495 -8.67 21.52 2.78
N THR A 496 -8.28 20.53 3.59
CA THR A 496 -9.23 19.58 4.19
C THR A 496 -10.35 20.21 5.03
N SER A 497 -11.44 19.47 5.22
CA SER A 497 -12.43 19.75 6.24
C SER A 497 -11.79 19.71 7.63
N LYS A 498 -12.54 20.19 8.63
CA LYS A 498 -12.16 20.14 10.06
C LYS A 498 -11.75 18.73 10.52
N TYR A 499 -12.30 17.68 9.90
CA TYR A 499 -12.03 16.28 10.24
C TYR A 499 -11.07 15.59 9.24
N GLY A 500 -10.56 16.31 8.23
CA GLY A 500 -9.61 15.76 7.25
C GLY A 500 -10.21 15.45 5.87
N GLY A 501 -11.52 15.60 5.67
CA GLY A 501 -12.15 15.30 4.37
C GLY A 501 -11.64 16.20 3.25
N GLY A 502 -11.45 15.70 2.03
CA GLY A 502 -10.96 16.52 0.92
C GLY A 502 -11.92 17.68 0.62
N THR A 503 -11.44 18.83 0.13
CA THR A 503 -12.35 19.91 -0.34
C THR A 503 -12.05 20.38 -1.75
N ARG A 504 -11.03 19.80 -2.39
CA ARG A 504 -10.65 20.10 -3.77
C ARG A 504 -11.00 18.95 -4.68
N ARG A 505 -11.41 19.29 -5.90
CA ARG A 505 -11.79 18.31 -6.93
C ARG A 505 -10.55 17.82 -7.67
N LEU A 506 -10.58 16.60 -8.21
CA LEU A 506 -9.46 16.03 -8.96
C LEU A 506 -9.13 16.91 -10.17
N GLY A 507 -10.15 17.27 -10.96
CA GLY A 507 -9.99 18.10 -12.14
C GLY A 507 -9.38 19.47 -11.85
N GLU A 508 -9.61 20.06 -10.67
CA GLU A 508 -8.99 21.32 -10.27
C GLU A 508 -7.48 21.16 -10.10
N ILE A 509 -7.05 20.14 -9.34
CA ILE A 509 -5.62 19.87 -9.09
C ILE A 509 -4.89 19.56 -10.40
N LEU A 510 -5.46 18.69 -11.23
CA LEU A 510 -4.86 18.31 -12.51
C LEU A 510 -4.66 19.54 -13.43
N ASN A 511 -5.66 20.40 -13.54
CA ASN A 511 -5.62 21.54 -14.45
C ASN A 511 -4.82 22.72 -13.91
N VAL A 512 -4.92 23.04 -12.62
CA VAL A 512 -4.30 24.24 -12.04
C VAL A 512 -2.91 23.94 -11.51
N GLU A 513 -2.77 22.94 -10.65
CA GLU A 513 -1.51 22.69 -9.93
C GLU A 513 -0.49 21.96 -10.79
N LEU A 514 -0.95 20.97 -11.57
CA LEU A 514 -0.07 20.15 -12.40
C LEU A 514 0.10 20.75 -13.79
N ALA A 515 -0.97 21.06 -14.51
CA ALA A 515 -0.86 21.56 -15.88
C ALA A 515 -0.35 23.01 -15.97
N GLN A 516 -0.97 23.95 -15.26
CA GLN A 516 -0.60 25.36 -15.35
C GLN A 516 0.66 25.68 -14.52
N ARG A 517 0.76 25.14 -13.30
CA ARG A 517 1.83 25.49 -12.35
C ARG A 517 3.00 24.51 -12.33
N GLN A 518 2.86 23.36 -13.01
CA GLN A 518 3.91 22.36 -13.18
C GLN A 518 4.52 21.93 -11.84
N LYS A 519 3.68 21.67 -10.83
CA LYS A 519 4.17 21.35 -9.49
C LYS A 519 4.76 19.94 -9.38
N GLY A 520 4.43 19.02 -10.29
CA GLY A 520 4.96 17.66 -10.26
C GLY A 520 4.10 16.66 -11.02
N TYR A 521 4.12 15.43 -10.54
CA TYR A 521 3.34 14.29 -11.03
C TYR A 521 2.58 13.65 -9.88
N VAL A 522 1.55 12.86 -10.20
CA VAL A 522 0.77 12.15 -9.17
C VAL A 522 0.59 10.66 -9.47
N PHE A 523 0.47 9.86 -8.42
CA PHE A 523 -0.18 8.54 -8.46
C PHE A 523 -1.50 8.62 -7.68
N LEU A 524 -2.51 7.86 -8.11
CA LEU A 524 -3.73 7.70 -7.32
C LEU A 524 -3.44 6.71 -6.17
N ALA A 525 -3.53 7.17 -4.92
CA ALA A 525 -3.26 6.39 -3.71
C ALA A 525 -4.54 5.70 -3.23
N HIS A 526 -4.38 4.55 -2.57
CA HIS A 526 -5.49 3.68 -2.13
C HIS A 526 -6.65 3.60 -3.16
N PRO A 527 -6.36 3.39 -4.46
CA PRO A 527 -7.32 3.72 -5.52
C PRO A 527 -8.63 2.93 -5.42
N PHE A 528 -8.60 1.83 -4.67
CA PHE A 528 -9.68 0.86 -4.53
C PHE A 528 -9.97 0.48 -3.08
N ALA A 529 -9.31 1.12 -2.11
CA ALA A 529 -9.67 0.92 -0.73
C ALA A 529 -11.09 1.45 -0.49
N GLN A 530 -11.78 0.82 0.44
CA GLN A 530 -13.00 1.33 1.04
C GLN A 530 -12.71 1.43 2.53
N GLY A 531 -12.78 2.63 3.09
CA GLY A 531 -12.60 2.84 4.51
C GLY A 531 -13.49 1.88 5.32
N ARG A 532 -12.88 1.15 6.26
CA ARG A 532 -13.57 0.31 7.22
C ARG A 532 -13.20 0.73 8.63
N GLY A 533 -13.31 2.02 8.92
CA GLY A 533 -13.29 2.46 10.32
C GLY A 533 -14.46 1.78 11.05
N GLU A 534 -14.17 0.88 11.99
CA GLU A 534 -15.18 0.40 12.94
C GLU A 534 -15.24 1.33 14.16
N GLY A 535 -16.42 1.45 14.77
CA GLY A 535 -16.54 2.21 16.02
C GLY A 535 -16.30 3.72 15.84
N MET A 536 -15.72 4.35 16.86
CA MET A 536 -15.39 5.79 16.81
C MET A 536 -14.25 6.13 15.83
N GLY A 537 -13.55 5.13 15.29
CA GLY A 537 -12.59 5.34 14.19
C GLY A 537 -13.26 5.89 12.92
N SER A 538 -14.57 5.70 12.76
CA SER A 538 -15.37 6.27 11.65
C SER A 538 -15.69 7.77 11.80
N LEU A 539 -15.18 8.46 12.83
CA LEU A 539 -15.46 9.89 13.03
C LEU A 539 -14.65 10.78 12.08
N GLY A 540 -13.57 10.24 11.49
CA GLY A 540 -12.82 10.83 10.39
C GLY A 540 -13.40 10.48 9.02
N PRO A 541 -12.94 11.14 7.95
CA PRO A 541 -13.36 10.89 6.58
C PRO A 541 -12.99 9.47 6.11
N ASP A 542 -13.99 8.71 5.66
CA ASP A 542 -13.78 7.42 5.02
C ASP A 542 -13.12 7.58 3.64
N LEU A 543 -12.27 6.60 3.31
CA LEU A 543 -11.70 6.43 1.97
C LEU A 543 -12.74 5.83 1.02
N ILE A 544 -12.92 6.44 -0.15
CA ILE A 544 -13.79 5.92 -1.22
C ILE A 544 -12.95 5.52 -2.42
N SER A 545 -13.23 4.36 -3.01
CA SER A 545 -12.63 3.96 -4.27
C SER A 545 -12.86 5.00 -5.38
N TYR A 546 -11.90 5.13 -6.29
CA TYR A 546 -12.04 6.03 -7.45
C TYR A 546 -13.17 5.57 -8.37
N THR A 547 -14.04 6.50 -8.73
CA THR A 547 -15.15 6.25 -9.66
C THR A 547 -14.64 6.16 -11.10
N SER A 548 -15.47 5.63 -12.00
CA SER A 548 -15.16 5.58 -13.43
C SER A 548 -14.93 6.98 -14.00
N ALA A 549 -15.69 7.98 -13.54
CA ALA A 549 -15.53 9.36 -13.96
C ALA A 549 -14.15 9.94 -13.58
N GLN A 550 -13.71 9.73 -12.33
CA GLN A 550 -12.41 10.21 -11.88
C GLN A 550 -11.25 9.43 -12.51
N LEU A 551 -11.43 8.12 -12.74
CA LEU A 551 -10.44 7.31 -13.47
C LEU A 551 -10.30 7.78 -14.93
N ASN A 552 -11.38 8.29 -15.55
CA ASN A 552 -11.29 8.91 -16.88
C ASN A 552 -10.52 10.23 -16.85
N ASP A 553 -10.78 11.12 -15.89
CA ASP A 553 -10.00 12.36 -15.74
C ASP A 553 -8.50 12.07 -15.53
N ALA A 554 -8.21 11.07 -14.70
CA ALA A 554 -6.86 10.62 -14.43
C ALA A 554 -6.19 10.04 -15.68
N PHE A 555 -6.91 9.23 -16.45
CA PHE A 555 -6.43 8.65 -17.70
C PHE A 555 -6.09 9.74 -18.73
N ASP A 556 -6.95 10.75 -18.85
CA ASP A 556 -6.83 11.84 -19.82
C ASP A 556 -5.71 12.83 -19.48
N SER A 557 -5.25 12.87 -18.23
CA SER A 557 -4.18 13.78 -17.78
C SER A 557 -2.77 13.19 -17.99
N PRO A 558 -1.81 13.95 -18.55
CA PRO A 558 -0.41 13.50 -18.65
C PRO A 558 0.34 13.52 -17.32
N TYR A 559 -0.27 14.09 -16.27
CA TYR A 559 0.37 14.29 -14.96
C TYR A 559 0.06 13.17 -13.97
N VAL A 560 -0.96 12.35 -14.24
CA VAL A 560 -1.19 11.12 -13.50
C VAL A 560 -0.33 10.02 -14.11
N LEU A 561 0.65 9.51 -13.37
CA LEU A 561 1.54 8.45 -13.86
C LEU A 561 0.85 7.09 -13.80
N GLY A 562 0.03 6.89 -12.77
CA GLY A 562 -0.86 5.74 -12.67
C GLY A 562 -1.38 5.53 -11.25
N LEU A 563 -1.36 4.29 -10.80
CA LEU A 563 -1.98 3.85 -9.54
C LEU A 563 -0.92 3.38 -8.55
N GLN A 564 -1.06 3.74 -7.28
CA GLN A 564 -0.34 3.06 -6.20
C GLN A 564 -1.18 1.84 -5.77
N ILE A 565 -0.89 0.69 -6.36
CA ILE A 565 -1.71 -0.54 -6.23
C ILE A 565 -1.24 -1.38 -5.04
N TRP A 566 0.04 -1.29 -4.71
CA TRP A 566 0.60 -2.01 -3.57
C TRP A 566 0.73 -1.05 -2.40
N ASN A 567 -0.41 -0.80 -1.74
CA ASN A 567 -0.51 0.02 -0.56
C ASN A 567 -1.03 -0.82 0.60
N GLU A 568 -0.54 -0.59 1.82
CA GLU A 568 -1.09 -1.26 3.02
C GLU A 568 -1.11 -2.80 2.92
N ASP A 569 0.06 -3.42 2.70
CA ASP A 569 0.26 -4.88 2.76
C ASP A 569 0.15 -5.41 4.21
N SER A 570 -1.01 -5.17 4.81
CA SER A 570 -1.40 -5.57 6.16
C SER A 570 -1.74 -7.07 6.15
N ALA A 571 -0.81 -7.89 5.69
CA ALA A 571 -0.87 -9.35 5.73
C ALA A 571 -1.15 -9.88 7.15
N PHE A 572 -0.82 -9.08 8.17
CA PHE A 572 -1.32 -9.32 9.52
C PHE A 572 -1.74 -8.08 10.25
N THR A 573 -2.56 -8.33 11.24
CA THR A 573 -2.91 -7.41 12.28
C THR A 573 -2.71 -8.12 13.63
N ALA A 574 -1.92 -7.54 14.52
CA ALA A 574 -1.78 -8.00 15.89
C ALA A 574 -2.23 -6.89 16.84
N LYS A 575 -2.77 -7.24 18.01
CA LYS A 575 -3.15 -6.23 18.99
C LYS A 575 -1.91 -5.48 19.47
N ALA A 576 -2.06 -4.17 19.69
CA ALA A 576 -0.98 -3.30 20.14
C ALA A 576 -0.35 -3.72 21.48
N ASN A 577 -1.07 -4.50 22.28
CA ASN A 577 -0.65 -4.99 23.59
C ASN A 577 -0.13 -6.45 23.57
N ASP A 578 -0.03 -7.07 22.41
CA ASP A 578 0.59 -8.39 22.31
C ASP A 578 2.09 -8.28 22.67
N ALA A 579 2.55 -9.17 23.55
CA ALA A 579 3.94 -9.22 23.97
C ALA A 579 4.87 -9.77 22.86
N SER A 580 4.31 -10.41 21.82
CA SER A 580 5.05 -10.89 20.66
C SER A 580 4.10 -10.85 19.46
N PRO A 581 3.74 -9.63 18.99
CA PRO A 581 2.72 -9.44 17.94
C PRO A 581 3.03 -10.25 16.69
N PHE A 582 4.32 -10.39 16.38
CA PHE A 582 4.83 -11.26 15.33
C PHE A 582 6.05 -12.02 15.88
N PRO A 583 6.02 -13.37 15.92
CA PRO A 583 7.12 -14.18 16.43
C PRO A 583 8.40 -14.06 15.58
N SER A 584 8.28 -13.66 14.31
CA SER A 584 9.41 -13.23 13.48
C SER A 584 8.92 -12.22 12.40
N PRO A 585 9.75 -11.24 12.00
CA PRO A 585 9.48 -10.32 10.90
C PRO A 585 9.35 -11.01 9.53
N LEU A 586 9.77 -12.28 9.43
CA LEU A 586 9.65 -13.11 8.23
C LEU A 586 8.34 -13.90 8.17
N TRP A 587 7.63 -14.03 9.28
CA TRP A 587 6.31 -14.65 9.26
C TRP A 587 5.43 -13.65 8.56
N GLU A 588 4.67 -14.10 7.55
CA GLU A 588 3.58 -13.40 6.87
C GLU A 588 2.37 -14.37 6.91
N ASP A 589 1.13 -13.91 7.01
CA ASP A 589 -0.07 -14.75 6.83
C ASP A 589 -0.74 -14.34 5.52
N GLN A 590 -1.22 -15.31 4.75
CA GLN A 590 -1.88 -15.06 3.49
C GLN A 590 -3.35 -14.71 3.73
N HIS A 591 -3.62 -13.43 3.92
CA HIS A 591 -4.50 -12.85 2.91
C HIS A 591 -3.60 -12.47 1.76
N GLN A 592 -3.85 -12.97 0.54
CA GLN A 592 -3.31 -12.35 -0.67
C GLN A 592 -3.61 -10.86 -0.51
N PRO A 593 -2.63 -10.03 -0.16
CA PRO A 593 -2.88 -8.70 0.41
C PRO A 593 -3.39 -7.74 -0.66
N PHE A 594 -3.33 -8.17 -1.91
CA PHE A 594 -3.96 -7.53 -3.03
C PHE A 594 -5.38 -8.06 -3.11
N HIS A 595 -6.35 -7.16 -3.03
CA HIS A 595 -7.58 -7.46 -3.72
C HIS A 595 -7.18 -7.70 -5.18
N PHE A 596 -7.31 -8.94 -5.66
CA PHE A 596 -7.05 -9.30 -7.04
C PHE A 596 -7.73 -8.28 -7.99
N SER A 597 -8.83 -7.66 -7.56
CA SER A 597 -9.49 -6.51 -8.20
C SER A 597 -8.59 -5.33 -8.54
N ASP A 598 -7.53 -5.04 -7.80
CA ASP A 598 -6.77 -3.80 -7.94
C ASP A 598 -5.80 -3.89 -9.12
N PHE A 599 -5.12 -5.04 -9.24
CA PHE A 599 -4.38 -5.39 -10.44
C PHE A 599 -5.30 -5.52 -11.65
N GLN A 600 -6.52 -6.06 -11.50
CA GLN A 600 -7.48 -6.11 -12.59
C GLN A 600 -7.85 -4.73 -13.09
N LYS A 601 -8.17 -3.80 -12.19
CA LYS A 601 -8.52 -2.42 -12.56
C LYS A 601 -7.37 -1.74 -13.27
N TRP A 602 -6.13 -1.97 -12.81
CA TRP A 602 -4.95 -1.52 -13.56
C TRP A 602 -4.87 -2.14 -14.95
N ASP A 603 -5.01 -3.45 -15.08
CA ASP A 603 -4.97 -4.12 -16.38
C ASP A 603 -6.07 -3.58 -17.33
N LEU A 604 -7.26 -3.25 -16.80
CA LEU A 604 -8.32 -2.57 -17.57
C LEU A 604 -7.90 -1.17 -18.02
N LEU A 605 -7.24 -0.38 -17.18
CA LEU A 605 -6.68 0.92 -17.58
C LEU A 605 -5.58 0.76 -18.64
N GLN A 606 -4.77 -0.31 -18.55
CA GLN A 606 -3.77 -0.62 -19.58
C GLN A 606 -4.43 -0.97 -20.91
N LEU A 607 -5.50 -1.78 -20.90
CA LEU A 607 -6.29 -2.07 -22.10
C LEU A 607 -6.91 -0.80 -22.69
N ARG A 608 -7.47 0.09 -21.87
CA ARG A 608 -7.92 1.43 -22.32
C ARG A 608 -6.78 2.21 -22.97
N GLY A 609 -5.58 2.08 -22.43
CA GLY A 609 -4.35 2.65 -22.96
C GLY A 609 -3.99 2.18 -24.37
N LEU A 610 -4.46 1.00 -24.77
CA LEU A 610 -4.26 0.45 -26.12
C LEU A 610 -5.32 0.95 -27.13
N ASP A 611 -6.47 1.45 -26.70
CA ASP A 611 -7.53 1.91 -27.60
C ASP A 611 -7.07 3.10 -28.46
N LYS A 612 -6.95 2.88 -29.77
CA LYS A 612 -6.52 3.91 -30.74
C LYS A 612 -7.49 5.09 -30.83
N ALA A 613 -8.79 4.85 -30.74
CA ALA A 613 -9.79 5.92 -30.85
C ALA A 613 -9.70 6.84 -29.63
N ARG A 614 -9.63 6.24 -28.43
CA ARG A 614 -9.48 6.98 -27.17
C ARG A 614 -8.13 7.67 -27.06
N THR A 615 -7.02 6.99 -27.39
CA THR A 615 -5.69 7.63 -27.33
C THR A 615 -5.50 8.75 -28.36
N ALA A 616 -6.20 8.69 -29.50
CA ALA A 616 -6.17 9.77 -30.49
C ALA A 616 -6.87 11.06 -30.03
N SER A 617 -7.76 11.01 -29.03
CA SER A 617 -8.37 12.22 -28.46
C SER A 617 -7.49 12.92 -27.42
N LEU A 618 -6.37 12.30 -27.01
CA LEU A 618 -5.44 12.88 -26.05
C LEU A 618 -4.46 13.81 -26.77
N SER A 619 -4.70 15.12 -26.71
CA SER A 619 -3.93 16.14 -27.45
C SER A 619 -2.44 16.21 -27.10
N TRP A 620 -2.06 15.76 -25.91
CA TRP A 620 -0.67 15.72 -25.43
C TRP A 620 0.07 14.43 -25.82
N LEU A 621 -0.65 13.37 -26.21
CA LEU A 621 -0.08 12.08 -26.54
C LEU A 621 0.27 12.05 -28.03
N PRO A 622 1.51 11.68 -28.42
CA PRO A 622 1.86 11.62 -29.83
C PRO A 622 0.95 10.65 -30.60
N ALA A 623 0.56 11.02 -31.81
CA ALA A 623 -0.37 10.25 -32.63
C ALA A 623 0.09 8.79 -32.77
N GLY A 624 -0.84 7.85 -32.53
CA GLY A 624 -0.56 6.42 -32.62
C GLY A 624 0.18 5.83 -31.42
N GLN A 625 0.57 6.60 -30.39
CA GLN A 625 1.12 6.06 -29.15
C GLN A 625 0.01 5.53 -28.23
N PRO A 626 0.27 4.47 -27.44
CA PRO A 626 -0.61 4.07 -26.35
C PRO A 626 -0.50 5.04 -25.16
N ARG A 627 -1.59 5.19 -24.39
CA ARG A 627 -1.55 5.84 -23.07
C ARG A 627 -1.02 4.83 -22.07
N ARG A 628 0.13 5.12 -21.48
CA ARG A 628 0.81 4.25 -20.50
C ARG A 628 0.36 4.60 -19.09
N ILE A 629 -0.19 3.66 -18.34
CA ILE A 629 -0.60 3.84 -16.94
C ILE A 629 0.26 2.92 -16.09
N PHE A 630 0.99 3.42 -15.10
CA PHE A 630 1.91 2.60 -14.33
C PHE A 630 1.29 2.12 -13.02
N ALA A 631 1.85 1.06 -12.47
CA ALA A 631 1.58 0.66 -11.09
C ALA A 631 2.81 0.95 -10.24
N ALA A 632 2.59 1.50 -9.06
CA ALA A 632 3.59 1.73 -8.03
C ALA A 632 3.20 1.09 -6.70
N GLY A 633 4.20 0.91 -5.83
CA GLY A 633 3.99 0.51 -4.44
C GLY A 633 4.36 1.62 -3.46
N GLY A 634 3.89 1.49 -2.24
CA GLY A 634 4.34 2.27 -1.10
C GLY A 634 3.77 1.70 0.19
N SER A 635 4.41 1.97 1.32
CA SER A 635 4.02 1.34 2.58
C SER A 635 2.80 1.98 3.22
N ASP A 636 2.58 3.28 3.00
CA ASP A 636 1.69 4.08 3.85
C ASP A 636 2.01 3.87 5.34
N ALA A 637 3.31 3.76 5.63
CA ALA A 637 3.78 3.62 6.99
C ALA A 637 3.72 4.98 7.68
N HIS A 638 3.13 5.00 8.87
CA HIS A 638 2.94 6.22 9.67
C HIS A 638 4.18 6.46 10.52
N GLY A 639 5.32 6.72 9.87
CA GLY A 639 6.64 6.67 10.50
C GLY A 639 7.21 5.26 10.67
N ASP A 640 6.40 4.23 10.58
CA ASP A 640 6.77 2.93 11.11
C ASP A 640 7.93 2.24 10.35
N PHE A 641 9.00 1.92 11.09
CA PHE A 641 10.18 1.21 10.61
C PHE A 641 10.14 -0.30 10.88
N ASN A 642 9.41 -0.77 11.90
CA ASN A 642 9.30 -2.19 12.24
C ASN A 642 7.93 -2.77 11.87
N TYR A 643 6.86 -2.19 12.41
CA TYR A 643 5.47 -2.59 12.23
C TYR A 643 4.61 -1.34 12.11
N ARG A 644 3.70 -1.30 11.13
CA ARG A 644 2.76 -0.19 10.98
C ARG A 644 1.82 -0.12 12.16
N ARG A 645 1.55 1.06 12.67
CA ARG A 645 0.55 1.26 13.72
C ARG A 645 -0.83 1.46 13.10
N GLU A 646 -1.82 0.79 13.67
CA GLU A 646 -3.23 0.99 13.35
C GLU A 646 -3.97 1.42 14.62
N GLY A 647 -4.78 2.46 14.49
CA GLY A 647 -5.57 3.01 15.58
C GLY A 647 -5.53 4.52 15.56
N TYR A 648 -6.71 5.12 15.60
CA TYR A 648 -6.88 6.56 15.46
C TYR A 648 -7.04 7.20 16.85
N PHE A 649 -8.29 7.26 17.31
CA PHE A 649 -8.72 8.17 18.35
C PHE A 649 -8.26 7.78 19.77
N PHE A 650 -8.01 6.51 20.05
CA PHE A 650 -7.60 6.04 21.38
C PHE A 650 -6.13 5.62 21.46
N GLY A 651 -5.37 5.89 20.40
CA GLY A 651 -4.01 5.39 20.20
C GLY A 651 -4.01 4.10 19.40
N THR A 652 -2.83 3.48 19.32
CA THR A 652 -2.62 2.25 18.56
C THR A 652 -3.37 1.09 19.20
N GLU A 653 -4.34 0.53 18.49
CA GLU A 653 -5.13 -0.63 18.89
C GLU A 653 -4.54 -1.91 18.29
N ASN A 654 -4.03 -1.80 17.07
CA ASN A 654 -3.39 -2.87 16.36
C ASN A 654 -2.07 -2.41 15.73
N VAL A 655 -1.26 -3.36 15.30
CA VAL A 655 -0.12 -3.13 14.41
C VAL A 655 -0.19 -4.09 13.26
N THR A 656 0.35 -3.68 12.12
CA THR A 656 0.43 -4.52 10.93
C THR A 656 1.85 -4.66 10.42
N SER A 657 2.02 -5.60 9.50
CA SER A 657 3.29 -5.83 8.86
C SER A 657 3.75 -4.70 7.94
N THR A 658 2.99 -3.62 7.71
CA THR A 658 3.27 -2.67 6.61
C THR A 658 4.25 -1.54 6.95
N ALA A 659 5.48 -1.87 7.34
CA ALA A 659 6.52 -0.87 7.57
C ALA A 659 7.17 -0.34 6.27
N ILE A 660 7.87 0.80 6.38
CA ILE A 660 8.57 1.41 5.24
C ILE A 660 9.49 0.42 4.52
N GLY A 661 9.43 0.45 3.18
CA GLY A 661 10.26 -0.37 2.32
C GLY A 661 9.86 -1.85 2.25
N LYS A 662 8.75 -2.28 2.86
CA LYS A 662 8.20 -3.62 2.61
C LYS A 662 7.56 -3.67 1.22
N PRO A 663 6.42 -3.01 0.94
CA PRO A 663 6.12 -2.59 -0.42
C PRO A 663 7.16 -1.56 -0.87
N ARG A 664 7.85 -1.83 -1.98
CA ARG A 664 8.87 -0.92 -2.51
C ARG A 664 8.91 -0.99 -4.02
N ASN A 665 9.58 0.01 -4.60
CA ASN A 665 9.79 0.12 -6.04
C ASN A 665 11.27 -0.05 -6.32
N LEU A 666 11.59 -0.76 -7.41
CA LEU A 666 12.93 -0.83 -7.97
C LEU A 666 12.94 -0.02 -9.26
N VAL A 667 13.50 1.20 -9.19
CA VAL A 667 13.45 2.22 -10.25
C VAL A 667 14.78 2.29 -10.99
N HIS A 668 14.77 2.26 -12.31
CA HIS A 668 15.95 2.61 -13.11
C HIS A 668 16.11 4.13 -13.15
N VAL A 669 17.22 4.62 -12.61
CA VAL A 669 17.53 6.04 -12.41
C VAL A 669 18.77 6.48 -13.19
N GLY A 670 19.40 5.55 -13.91
CA GLY A 670 20.70 5.74 -14.55
C GLY A 670 21.83 5.88 -13.52
N VAL A 671 22.99 6.36 -13.97
CA VAL A 671 24.12 6.63 -13.08
C VAL A 671 23.75 7.72 -12.06
N PRO A 672 23.91 7.52 -10.74
CA PRO A 672 23.60 8.52 -9.73
C PRO A 672 24.29 9.87 -9.99
N ALA A 673 23.51 10.94 -10.11
CA ALA A 673 23.97 12.27 -10.52
C ALA A 673 24.07 13.28 -9.36
N GLY A 674 23.74 12.86 -8.13
CA GLY A 674 23.83 13.72 -6.96
C GLY A 674 25.26 14.12 -6.59
N ALA A 675 25.37 15.18 -5.79
CA ALA A 675 26.67 15.66 -5.31
C ALA A 675 27.39 14.56 -4.51
N PRO A 676 28.67 14.25 -4.80
CA PRO A 676 29.38 13.21 -4.07
C PRO A 676 29.46 13.50 -2.57
N ILE A 677 29.16 12.48 -1.77
CA ILE A 677 29.28 12.51 -0.32
C ILE A 677 30.51 11.68 0.04
N THR A 678 31.53 12.35 0.56
CA THR A 678 32.80 11.70 0.92
C THR A 678 32.96 11.68 2.44
N ASN A 679 33.39 10.54 2.96
CA ASN A 679 33.81 10.38 4.34
C ASN A 679 35.14 9.59 4.41
N GLY A 680 35.63 9.32 5.61
CA GLY A 680 36.85 8.52 5.80
C GLY A 680 36.78 7.08 5.28
N SER A 681 35.62 6.59 4.85
CA SER A 681 35.41 5.23 4.31
C SER A 681 35.18 5.18 2.79
N GLY A 682 35.07 6.31 2.08
CA GLY A 682 34.91 6.34 0.62
C GLY A 682 34.15 7.56 0.11
N THR A 683 33.67 7.47 -1.14
CA THR A 683 32.79 8.46 -1.76
C THR A 683 31.54 7.77 -2.32
N GLY A 684 30.35 8.21 -1.93
CA GLY A 684 29.07 7.78 -2.50
C GLY A 684 28.46 8.88 -3.34
N ARG A 685 27.62 8.53 -4.31
CA ARG A 685 26.82 9.48 -5.08
C ARG A 685 25.35 9.17 -4.86
N PRO A 686 24.58 10.08 -4.24
CA PRO A 686 23.15 9.88 -4.08
C PRO A 686 22.42 10.03 -5.43
N VAL A 687 21.25 9.44 -5.52
CA VAL A 687 20.30 9.71 -6.62
C VAL A 687 19.64 11.06 -6.41
N SER A 688 19.33 11.81 -7.47
CA SER A 688 18.53 13.03 -7.35
C SER A 688 17.03 12.74 -7.43
N GLN A 689 16.21 13.61 -6.83
CA GLN A 689 14.74 13.52 -6.94
C GLN A 689 14.29 13.51 -8.41
N THR A 690 14.91 14.34 -9.25
CA THR A 690 14.61 14.40 -10.68
C THR A 690 14.90 13.06 -11.38
N GLN A 691 16.03 12.40 -11.08
CA GLN A 691 16.31 11.08 -11.65
C GLN A 691 15.25 10.05 -11.26
N VAL A 692 14.82 10.05 -10.00
CA VAL A 692 13.79 9.13 -9.51
C VAL A 692 12.44 9.43 -10.17
N VAL A 693 12.01 10.70 -10.20
CA VAL A 693 10.73 11.10 -10.81
C VAL A 693 10.73 10.85 -12.32
N ASP A 694 11.84 11.07 -13.02
CA ASP A 694 11.97 10.75 -14.45
C ASP A 694 11.92 9.23 -14.68
N GLY A 695 12.56 8.43 -13.84
CA GLY A 695 12.46 6.97 -13.85
C GLY A 695 11.02 6.49 -13.69
N LEU A 696 10.30 7.01 -12.68
CA LEU A 696 8.88 6.74 -12.45
C LEU A 696 8.00 7.19 -13.63
N ARG A 697 8.23 8.40 -14.14
CA ARG A 697 7.48 8.95 -15.29
C ARG A 697 7.70 8.15 -16.57
N SER A 698 8.91 7.61 -16.75
CA SER A 698 9.23 6.79 -17.91
C SER A 698 8.61 5.39 -17.84
N GLY A 699 8.20 4.94 -16.64
CA GLY A 699 7.68 3.60 -16.41
C GLY A 699 8.76 2.53 -16.22
N ASN A 700 10.04 2.91 -16.14
CA ASN A 700 11.16 1.98 -16.00
C ASN A 700 11.37 1.58 -14.53
N PHE A 701 10.34 1.00 -13.91
CA PHE A 701 10.39 0.50 -12.54
C PHE A 701 9.46 -0.69 -12.31
N SER A 702 9.75 -1.48 -11.27
CA SER A 702 8.92 -2.60 -10.82
C SER A 702 8.50 -2.40 -9.37
N ILE A 703 7.39 -3.02 -8.98
CA ILE A 703 6.95 -3.08 -7.59
C ILE A 703 7.35 -4.43 -7.00
N THR A 704 7.78 -4.46 -5.75
CA THR A 704 8.24 -5.69 -5.10
C THR A 704 8.17 -5.63 -3.58
N ASN A 705 8.02 -6.78 -2.93
CA ASN A 705 8.31 -7.00 -1.51
C ASN A 705 9.49 -7.95 -1.26
N GLY A 706 10.20 -8.39 -2.29
CA GLY A 706 11.32 -9.33 -2.19
C GLY A 706 12.13 -9.38 -3.48
N PRO A 707 11.73 -10.21 -4.46
CA PRO A 707 12.48 -10.42 -5.70
C PRO A 707 12.52 -9.16 -6.58
N ALA A 708 13.45 -9.09 -7.52
CA ALA A 708 13.48 -8.06 -8.56
C ALA A 708 13.07 -8.66 -9.91
N VAL A 709 12.33 -7.88 -10.71
CA VAL A 709 11.98 -8.23 -12.09
C VAL A 709 12.13 -7.02 -13.01
N ARG A 710 12.63 -7.26 -14.23
CA ARG A 710 12.53 -6.32 -15.34
C ARG A 710 12.23 -7.07 -16.64
N VAL A 711 11.54 -6.39 -17.56
CA VAL A 711 11.27 -6.91 -18.90
C VAL A 711 11.75 -5.93 -19.96
N MET A 712 12.26 -6.46 -21.08
CA MET A 712 12.67 -5.67 -22.24
C MET A 712 12.28 -6.38 -23.54
N VAL A 713 12.05 -5.65 -24.62
CA VAL A 713 12.00 -6.24 -25.97
C VAL A 713 13.43 -6.37 -26.48
N ASP A 714 13.83 -7.60 -26.80
CA ASP A 714 15.11 -7.95 -27.39
C ASP A 714 15.10 -7.59 -28.88
N VAL A 715 15.59 -6.39 -29.19
CA VAL A 715 15.53 -5.84 -30.55
C VAL A 715 16.57 -6.50 -31.45
N ASN A 716 17.73 -6.80 -30.89
CA ASN A 716 18.88 -7.31 -31.63
C ASN A 716 18.93 -8.86 -31.67
N LYS A 717 18.06 -9.53 -30.90
CA LYS A 717 17.91 -10.99 -30.78
C LYS A 717 19.15 -11.69 -30.22
N ASN A 718 19.91 -11.03 -29.34
CA ASN A 718 21.10 -11.59 -28.73
C ASN A 718 20.80 -12.33 -27.41
N GLY A 719 19.58 -12.21 -26.89
CA GLY A 719 19.17 -12.80 -25.62
C GLY A 719 19.91 -12.25 -24.41
N VAL A 720 20.40 -11.01 -24.45
CA VAL A 720 21.15 -10.33 -23.38
C VAL A 720 20.61 -8.92 -23.21
N VAL A 721 20.29 -8.53 -21.96
CA VAL A 721 19.86 -7.16 -21.68
C VAL A 721 20.98 -6.16 -21.99
N ASP A 722 20.77 -5.28 -22.96
CA ASP A 722 21.69 -4.20 -23.29
C ASP A 722 21.02 -2.90 -23.77
N GLY A 723 21.82 -1.87 -24.07
CA GLY A 723 21.32 -0.55 -24.45
C GLY A 723 20.61 -0.48 -25.81
N SER A 724 20.58 -1.56 -26.59
CA SER A 724 19.82 -1.65 -27.84
C SER A 724 18.40 -2.20 -27.67
N ASP A 725 18.09 -2.72 -26.49
CA ASP A 725 16.77 -3.24 -26.15
C ASP A 725 15.79 -2.13 -25.77
N VAL A 726 14.50 -2.43 -25.87
CA VAL A 726 13.44 -1.50 -25.44
C VAL A 726 12.98 -1.87 -24.03
N PRO A 727 13.27 -1.05 -23.00
CA PRO A 727 12.93 -1.39 -21.63
C PRO A 727 11.43 -1.24 -21.36
N MET A 728 10.95 -1.88 -20.28
CA MET A 728 9.63 -1.59 -19.71
C MET A 728 9.42 -0.08 -19.49
N GLY A 729 8.17 0.36 -19.57
CA GLY A 729 7.81 1.77 -19.65
C GLY A 729 7.80 2.34 -21.08
N SER A 730 8.55 1.73 -22.00
CA SER A 730 8.70 2.22 -23.37
C SER A 730 7.74 1.58 -24.37
N VAL A 731 7.72 2.12 -25.59
CA VAL A 731 6.90 1.61 -26.70
C VAL A 731 7.82 1.07 -27.80
N TYR A 732 7.76 -0.23 -28.04
CA TYR A 732 8.42 -0.90 -29.14
C TYR A 732 7.57 -0.77 -30.42
N LYS A 733 8.21 -0.34 -31.50
CA LYS A 733 7.58 -0.24 -32.82
C LYS A 733 7.89 -1.49 -33.62
N GLN A 734 6.91 -2.37 -33.74
CA GLN A 734 7.05 -3.60 -34.50
C GLN A 734 6.74 -3.36 -35.98
N VAL A 735 7.78 -3.38 -36.81
CA VAL A 735 7.74 -3.12 -38.26
C VAL A 735 7.54 -4.39 -39.11
N HIS A 736 7.52 -5.57 -38.49
CA HIS A 736 7.41 -6.85 -39.19
C HIS A 736 6.27 -7.70 -38.64
N ASP A 737 5.64 -8.46 -39.53
CA ASP A 737 4.49 -9.31 -39.20
C ASP A 737 4.81 -10.56 -38.37
N GLY A 738 6.07 -10.75 -38.00
CA GLY A 738 6.54 -11.92 -37.25
C GLY A 738 6.48 -11.79 -35.72
N PRO A 739 7.02 -12.77 -34.99
CA PRO A 739 7.15 -12.68 -33.55
C PRO A 739 8.23 -11.67 -33.13
N PHE A 740 8.10 -11.16 -31.90
CA PHE A 740 9.15 -10.41 -31.20
C PHE A 740 9.61 -11.17 -29.95
N GLN A 741 10.78 -10.83 -29.42
CA GLN A 741 11.36 -11.47 -28.26
C GLN A 741 11.31 -10.54 -27.05
N ILE A 742 10.87 -11.09 -25.91
CA ILE A 742 10.89 -10.44 -24.61
C ILE A 742 11.95 -11.12 -23.77
N ILE A 743 12.87 -10.33 -23.24
CA ILE A 743 13.75 -10.75 -22.17
C ILE A 743 13.05 -10.50 -20.84
N VAL A 744 12.97 -11.53 -19.99
CA VAL A 744 12.62 -11.40 -18.57
C VAL A 744 13.87 -11.69 -17.76
N GLU A 745 14.28 -10.75 -16.92
CA GLU A 745 15.39 -10.93 -15.98
C GLU A 745 14.87 -10.80 -14.56
N TRP A 746 15.33 -11.69 -13.67
CA TRP A 746 14.94 -11.70 -12.27
C TRP A 746 16.13 -11.92 -11.35
N LYS A 747 15.98 -11.45 -10.11
CA LYS A 747 16.90 -11.71 -8.99
C LYS A 747 16.12 -11.91 -7.70
N SER A 748 16.63 -12.73 -6.79
CA SER A 748 16.13 -12.96 -5.43
C SER A 748 17.33 -13.20 -4.50
N SER A 749 17.07 -13.28 -3.20
CA SER A 749 18.07 -13.59 -2.17
C SER A 749 17.57 -14.73 -1.27
N PRO A 750 18.45 -15.36 -0.47
CA PRO A 750 18.01 -16.33 0.53
C PRO A 750 16.90 -15.81 1.45
N GLU A 751 16.98 -14.54 1.87
CA GLU A 751 15.96 -13.80 2.65
C GLU A 751 14.54 -13.95 2.06
N PHE A 752 14.43 -13.89 0.72
CA PHE A 752 13.14 -13.91 0.03
C PHE A 752 12.77 -15.26 -0.59
N ALA A 753 13.59 -16.30 -0.39
CA ALA A 753 13.46 -17.60 -1.02
C ALA A 753 13.73 -17.61 -2.55
N PRO A 754 13.94 -18.79 -3.17
CA PRO A 754 14.16 -18.91 -4.61
C PRO A 754 12.90 -18.53 -5.41
N VAL A 755 13.07 -17.97 -6.60
CA VAL A 755 11.99 -17.81 -7.60
C VAL A 755 11.55 -19.20 -8.07
N GLU A 756 10.24 -19.46 -7.97
CA GLU A 756 9.61 -20.71 -8.44
C GLU A 756 8.89 -20.50 -9.78
N GLU A 757 8.34 -19.30 -9.98
CA GLU A 757 7.38 -19.02 -11.04
C GLU A 757 7.53 -17.60 -11.57
N ILE A 758 7.41 -17.48 -12.89
CA ILE A 758 7.34 -16.22 -13.61
C ILE A 758 6.20 -16.31 -14.62
N ASP A 759 5.20 -15.47 -14.45
CA ASP A 759 4.04 -15.36 -15.34
C ASP A 759 4.16 -14.10 -16.20
N LEU A 760 3.89 -14.25 -17.48
CA LEU A 760 3.73 -13.15 -18.40
C LEU A 760 2.25 -12.89 -18.66
N MET A 761 1.91 -11.62 -18.73
CA MET A 761 0.59 -11.15 -19.08
C MET A 761 0.66 -10.32 -20.34
N VAL A 762 -0.24 -10.63 -21.29
CA VAL A 762 -0.26 -9.99 -22.60
C VAL A 762 -1.62 -9.35 -22.83
N GLY A 763 -1.70 -8.03 -22.73
CA GLY A 763 -2.88 -7.29 -23.16
C GLY A 763 -2.82 -6.99 -24.65
N VAL A 764 -3.94 -7.14 -25.33
CA VAL A 764 -4.06 -6.94 -26.78
C VAL A 764 -5.25 -6.08 -27.15
N TRP A 765 -5.10 -5.32 -28.23
CA TRP A 765 -6.15 -4.49 -28.81
C TRP A 765 -6.07 -4.53 -30.34
N ALA A 766 -7.22 -4.40 -31.01
CA ALA A 766 -7.31 -4.25 -32.45
C ALA A 766 -8.39 -3.23 -32.80
N ALA A 767 -8.09 -2.18 -33.57
CA ALA A 767 -9.10 -1.18 -33.94
C ALA A 767 -10.35 -1.73 -34.68
N ALA A 768 -10.25 -2.92 -35.29
CA ALA A 768 -11.38 -3.58 -35.95
C ALA A 768 -12.39 -4.19 -34.96
N VAL A 769 -12.03 -4.27 -33.67
CA VAL A 769 -12.87 -4.79 -32.58
C VAL A 769 -12.94 -3.72 -31.49
N SER A 770 -14.13 -3.47 -30.94
CA SER A 770 -14.32 -2.44 -29.91
C SER A 770 -13.83 -2.85 -28.51
N GLU A 771 -13.19 -4.00 -28.38
CA GLU A 771 -12.84 -4.62 -27.11
C GLU A 771 -11.39 -5.12 -27.11
N GLY A 772 -10.74 -4.98 -25.96
CA GLY A 772 -9.41 -5.53 -25.68
C GLY A 772 -9.50 -6.85 -24.92
N MET A 773 -8.40 -7.59 -24.92
CA MET A 773 -8.30 -8.90 -24.26
C MET A 773 -6.97 -8.99 -23.50
N ILE A 774 -6.95 -9.70 -22.37
CA ILE A 774 -5.74 -9.98 -21.60
C ILE A 774 -5.52 -11.48 -21.57
N TYR A 775 -4.36 -11.94 -22.02
CA TYR A 775 -3.94 -13.33 -21.97
C TYR A 775 -3.04 -13.61 -20.77
N THR A 776 -3.32 -14.69 -20.03
CA THR A 776 -2.59 -15.10 -18.82
C THR A 776 -2.66 -16.63 -18.60
N ARG A 777 -1.98 -17.14 -17.57
CA ARG A 777 -1.80 -18.57 -17.24
C ARG A 777 -2.70 -19.09 -16.08
N ALA A 778 -3.55 -18.25 -15.50
CA ALA A 778 -4.78 -18.59 -14.75
C ALA A 778 -4.74 -19.39 -13.43
N TRP A 779 -3.64 -19.46 -12.66
CA TRP A 779 -3.65 -20.29 -11.43
C TRP A 779 -4.18 -19.66 -10.14
N ASP A 780 -4.31 -18.33 -10.03
CA ASP A 780 -4.78 -17.68 -8.78
C ASP A 780 -6.03 -16.81 -8.95
N LEU A 781 -6.70 -16.93 -10.09
CA LEU A 781 -7.90 -16.13 -10.40
C LEU A 781 -9.15 -17.01 -10.22
N PRO A 782 -10.33 -16.43 -9.92
CA PRO A 782 -11.55 -17.19 -9.66
C PRO A 782 -11.78 -18.21 -10.77
N ILE A 783 -11.70 -19.48 -10.37
CA ILE A 783 -12.00 -20.73 -11.07
C ILE A 783 -12.30 -20.52 -12.55
N ALA A 784 -11.27 -20.71 -13.40
CA ALA A 784 -11.47 -20.79 -14.84
C ALA A 784 -12.59 -21.81 -15.11
N ASN A 785 -13.76 -21.32 -15.52
CA ASN A 785 -14.85 -22.19 -15.87
C ASN A 785 -14.57 -22.72 -17.27
N PHE A 786 -14.14 -23.98 -17.39
CA PHE A 786 -13.88 -24.61 -18.67
C PHE A 786 -15.10 -24.62 -19.61
N ASP A 787 -16.33 -24.42 -19.10
CA ASP A 787 -17.53 -24.20 -19.92
C ASP A 787 -17.49 -22.86 -20.71
N ASN A 788 -16.55 -21.98 -20.38
CA ASN A 788 -16.23 -20.74 -21.10
C ASN A 788 -15.01 -20.90 -22.02
N SER A 789 -14.78 -22.10 -22.54
CA SER A 789 -13.73 -22.36 -23.53
C SER A 789 -14.14 -21.85 -24.92
N TYR A 790 -13.29 -21.03 -25.53
CA TYR A 790 -13.42 -20.52 -26.89
C TYR A 790 -12.34 -21.12 -27.78
N ILE A 791 -12.76 -21.63 -28.94
CA ILE A 791 -11.84 -22.14 -29.95
C ILE A 791 -11.49 -21.00 -30.91
N GLN A 792 -10.19 -20.76 -31.09
CA GLN A 792 -9.67 -19.86 -32.11
C GLN A 792 -9.82 -20.50 -33.51
N PRO A 793 -10.56 -19.87 -34.43
CA PRO A 793 -10.66 -20.36 -35.80
C PRO A 793 -9.29 -20.44 -36.48
N GLY A 794 -9.05 -21.51 -37.24
CA GLY A 794 -7.81 -21.72 -37.99
C GLY A 794 -6.69 -22.40 -37.19
N THR A 795 -6.45 -22.00 -35.93
CA THR A 795 -5.40 -22.62 -35.10
C THR A 795 -5.91 -23.78 -34.25
N GLY A 796 -7.21 -23.81 -33.95
CA GLY A 796 -7.80 -24.78 -33.02
C GLY A 796 -7.39 -24.55 -31.56
N LYS A 797 -6.64 -23.48 -31.26
CA LYS A 797 -6.21 -23.14 -29.91
C LYS A 797 -7.42 -22.80 -29.05
N VAL A 798 -7.45 -23.34 -27.84
CA VAL A 798 -8.53 -23.10 -26.88
C VAL A 798 -8.09 -22.01 -25.91
N PHE A 799 -8.98 -21.07 -25.61
CA PHE A 799 -8.80 -20.11 -24.53
C PHE A 799 -9.99 -20.15 -23.57
N VAL A 800 -9.77 -20.03 -22.27
CA VAL A 800 -10.86 -20.03 -21.28
C VAL A 800 -11.10 -18.59 -20.81
N GLU A 801 -12.29 -18.05 -21.06
CA GLU A 801 -12.66 -16.70 -20.61
C GLU A 801 -13.02 -16.73 -19.11
N THR A 802 -12.46 -15.79 -18.34
CA THR A 802 -12.88 -15.58 -16.95
C THR A 802 -14.21 -14.82 -16.92
N PRO A 803 -15.18 -15.20 -16.07
CA PRO A 803 -16.40 -14.41 -15.89
C PRO A 803 -16.08 -12.95 -15.52
N ASN A 804 -16.83 -12.01 -16.10
CA ASN A 804 -16.84 -10.58 -15.75
C ASN A 804 -15.55 -9.78 -16.01
N MET A 805 -14.56 -10.39 -16.66
CA MET A 805 -13.31 -9.70 -16.98
C MET A 805 -12.77 -10.15 -18.33
N PRO A 806 -12.05 -9.28 -19.05
CA PRO A 806 -11.47 -9.63 -20.34
C PRO A 806 -10.20 -10.49 -20.20
N TYR A 807 -10.11 -11.38 -19.20
CA TYR A 807 -9.00 -12.35 -19.12
C TYR A 807 -9.32 -13.63 -19.88
N TRP A 808 -8.30 -14.12 -20.57
CA TRP A 808 -8.31 -15.28 -21.43
C TRP A 808 -7.14 -16.16 -21.04
N TYR A 809 -7.47 -17.31 -20.47
CA TYR A 809 -6.49 -18.30 -20.09
C TYR A 809 -6.07 -19.13 -21.30
N ASP A 810 -4.77 -19.31 -21.48
CA ASP A 810 -4.23 -20.35 -22.37
C ASP A 810 -3.99 -21.66 -21.57
N PRO A 811 -4.88 -22.66 -21.69
CA PRO A 811 -4.79 -23.93 -20.97
C PRO A 811 -3.60 -24.80 -21.38
N ASN A 812 -2.87 -24.41 -22.43
CA ASN A 812 -1.68 -25.12 -22.84
C ASN A 812 -0.58 -24.99 -21.77
N PRO A 813 -0.13 -26.09 -21.13
CA PRO A 813 0.94 -26.02 -20.13
C PRO A 813 2.30 -25.67 -20.73
N GLN A 814 2.46 -25.75 -22.06
CA GLN A 814 3.63 -25.29 -22.81
C GLN A 814 3.47 -23.87 -23.37
N ASN A 815 2.49 -23.09 -22.90
CA ASN A 815 2.34 -21.72 -23.36
C ASN A 815 3.59 -20.87 -23.03
N ALA A 816 3.90 -19.93 -23.90
CA ALA A 816 5.06 -19.05 -23.74
C ALA A 816 4.91 -18.04 -22.59
N LEU A 817 3.71 -17.96 -21.99
CA LEU A 817 3.39 -17.01 -20.94
C LEU A 817 3.86 -17.45 -19.56
N PHE A 818 4.59 -18.57 -19.48
CA PHE A 818 5.01 -19.13 -18.21
C PHE A 818 6.45 -19.65 -18.27
N VAL A 819 7.25 -19.22 -17.29
CA VAL A 819 8.64 -19.64 -17.14
C VAL A 819 8.83 -20.25 -15.75
N ARG A 820 9.39 -21.46 -15.70
CA ARG A 820 9.91 -22.07 -14.47
C ARG A 820 11.42 -21.93 -14.44
N PRO A 821 11.98 -21.11 -13.54
CA PRO A 821 13.41 -21.13 -13.28
C PRO A 821 13.89 -22.55 -12.96
N THR A 822 15.02 -22.95 -13.54
CA THR A 822 15.71 -24.15 -13.05
C THR A 822 16.28 -23.90 -11.65
N PRO A 823 16.61 -24.94 -10.86
CA PRO A 823 17.26 -24.74 -9.57
C PRO A 823 18.52 -23.87 -9.63
N ALA A 824 19.27 -23.90 -10.73
CA ALA A 824 20.45 -23.06 -10.94
C ALA A 824 20.12 -21.58 -11.20
N GLN A 825 18.91 -21.29 -11.69
CA GLN A 825 18.42 -19.94 -11.99
C GLN A 825 17.50 -19.39 -10.89
N ALA A 826 17.28 -20.15 -9.83
CA ALA A 826 16.22 -19.85 -8.86
C ALA A 826 16.43 -18.50 -8.13
N TYR A 827 17.68 -18.09 -7.90
CA TYR A 827 17.98 -16.78 -7.29
C TYR A 827 18.36 -15.69 -8.29
N ALA A 828 18.72 -16.03 -9.52
CA ALA A 828 18.98 -15.06 -10.56
C ALA A 828 18.94 -15.76 -11.92
N GLY A 829 18.35 -15.11 -12.90
CA GLY A 829 18.31 -15.66 -14.24
C GLY A 829 17.74 -14.68 -15.25
N GLN A 830 17.87 -15.09 -16.50
CA GLN A 830 17.28 -14.41 -17.64
C GLN A 830 16.65 -15.47 -18.55
N TYR A 831 15.52 -15.13 -19.15
CA TYR A 831 14.82 -16.00 -20.09
C TYR A 831 14.27 -15.18 -21.26
N VAL A 832 14.39 -15.72 -22.46
CA VAL A 832 13.86 -15.10 -23.68
C VAL A 832 12.55 -15.78 -24.06
N VAL A 833 11.47 -15.01 -24.06
CA VAL A 833 10.14 -15.44 -24.48
C VAL A 833 9.83 -14.88 -25.85
N THR A 834 9.44 -15.75 -26.78
CA THR A 834 8.99 -15.33 -28.11
C THR A 834 7.48 -15.10 -28.09
N ILE A 835 7.04 -13.88 -28.36
CA ILE A 835 5.63 -13.50 -28.45
C ILE A 835 5.27 -13.32 -29.93
N ASP A 836 4.38 -14.18 -30.42
CA ASP A 836 3.78 -14.06 -31.75
C ASP A 836 2.40 -13.40 -31.63
N PRO A 837 2.21 -12.16 -32.11
CA PRO A 837 0.91 -11.50 -32.09
C PRO A 837 -0.22 -12.31 -32.75
N ALA A 838 0.09 -13.18 -33.72
CA ALA A 838 -0.92 -14.03 -34.36
C ALA A 838 -1.53 -15.10 -33.43
N GLN A 839 -0.82 -15.45 -32.35
CA GLN A 839 -1.29 -16.41 -31.33
C GLN A 839 -2.19 -15.79 -30.26
N TYR A 840 -2.39 -14.47 -30.29
CA TYR A 840 -3.17 -13.72 -29.31
C TYR A 840 -4.20 -12.84 -30.03
N PRO A 841 -5.19 -13.46 -30.70
CA PRO A 841 -6.17 -12.72 -31.51
C PRO A 841 -7.00 -11.77 -30.65
N VAL A 842 -7.59 -10.76 -31.29
CA VAL A 842 -8.65 -9.93 -30.71
C VAL A 842 -9.94 -10.31 -31.40
N GLY A 843 -10.98 -10.63 -30.64
CA GLY A 843 -12.26 -11.05 -31.23
C GLY A 843 -13.39 -10.99 -30.23
N THR A 844 -14.62 -11.04 -30.74
CA THR A 844 -15.81 -11.12 -29.90
C THR A 844 -16.18 -12.59 -29.69
N GLY A 845 -16.39 -12.98 -28.44
CA GLY A 845 -16.91 -14.31 -28.13
C GLY A 845 -18.31 -14.50 -28.71
N ALA A 846 -18.54 -15.60 -29.43
CA ALA A 846 -19.88 -15.96 -29.91
C ALA A 846 -20.25 -17.36 -29.44
N CYS A 847 -21.52 -17.51 -29.02
CA CYS A 847 -22.08 -18.81 -28.73
C CYS A 847 -22.71 -19.43 -29.99
N ILE A 848 -22.27 -20.64 -30.32
CA ILE A 848 -22.93 -21.47 -31.33
C ILE A 848 -23.94 -22.33 -30.60
N HIS A 849 -25.20 -21.98 -30.75
CA HIS A 849 -26.31 -22.87 -30.41
C HIS A 849 -26.47 -23.87 -31.56
N SER A 850 -26.76 -25.13 -31.26
CA SER A 850 -27.28 -26.03 -32.29
C SER A 850 -28.52 -25.36 -32.84
N GLU A 851 -28.61 -25.20 -34.17
CA GLU A 851 -29.90 -24.91 -34.76
C GLU A 851 -30.88 -25.95 -34.21
N PRO A 852 -32.04 -25.54 -33.67
CA PRO A 852 -33.04 -26.51 -33.29
C PRO A 852 -33.36 -27.29 -34.57
N VAL A 853 -32.89 -28.54 -34.63
CA VAL A 853 -33.26 -29.46 -35.71
C VAL A 853 -34.78 -29.38 -35.75
N PRO A 854 -35.39 -28.90 -36.85
CA PRO A 854 -36.82 -28.71 -36.90
C PRO A 854 -37.44 -30.06 -36.57
N ALA A 855 -38.07 -30.15 -35.40
CA ALA A 855 -38.73 -31.35 -34.96
C ALA A 855 -39.77 -31.66 -36.04
N LYS A 856 -39.48 -32.70 -36.82
CA LYS A 856 -40.38 -33.20 -37.85
C LYS A 856 -41.56 -33.81 -37.11
N THR A 857 -42.54 -32.98 -36.76
CA THR A 857 -43.78 -33.34 -36.09
C THR A 857 -44.59 -34.24 -37.01
N THR A 858 -44.31 -35.54 -36.96
CA THR A 858 -45.27 -36.57 -37.36
C THR A 858 -46.25 -36.71 -36.21
N SER A 859 -47.29 -35.88 -36.24
CA SER A 859 -48.44 -35.98 -35.34
C SER A 859 -49.15 -37.31 -35.65
N THR A 860 -49.00 -38.29 -34.77
CA THR A 860 -49.89 -39.45 -34.71
C THR A 860 -50.75 -39.28 -33.48
N THR A 861 -51.96 -38.77 -33.69
CA THR A 861 -52.97 -38.55 -32.67
C THR A 861 -53.41 -39.89 -32.10
N THR A 862 -53.01 -40.20 -30.86
CA THR A 862 -53.65 -41.29 -30.11
C THR A 862 -54.28 -40.70 -28.85
N LYS A 863 -55.60 -40.58 -28.91
CA LYS A 863 -56.50 -40.29 -27.79
C LYS A 863 -56.46 -41.49 -26.84
N ALA A 864 -56.12 -41.29 -25.57
CA ALA A 864 -56.57 -42.16 -24.49
C ALA A 864 -56.72 -41.36 -23.18
N LEU A 865 -57.82 -41.66 -22.51
CA LEU A 865 -58.39 -41.03 -21.33
C LEU A 865 -57.73 -41.51 -20.02
N THR A 866 -58.08 -40.77 -18.95
CA THR A 866 -58.26 -41.18 -17.53
C THR A 866 -57.10 -41.17 -16.52
N GLY A 867 -57.33 -40.40 -15.44
CA GLY A 867 -57.05 -40.78 -14.03
C GLY A 867 -56.06 -39.88 -13.26
N THR A 868 -56.52 -38.86 -12.51
CA THR A 868 -56.72 -38.80 -11.02
C THR A 868 -55.51 -38.39 -10.15
N THR A 869 -55.68 -37.25 -9.44
CA THR A 869 -55.19 -36.86 -8.06
C THR A 869 -53.68 -36.94 -7.75
N THR A 870 -52.99 -35.98 -7.13
CA THR A 870 -53.30 -35.28 -5.86
C THR A 870 -52.33 -34.10 -5.61
N THR A 871 -52.81 -33.14 -4.84
CA THR A 871 -52.22 -31.93 -4.24
C THR A 871 -50.87 -32.10 -3.52
N LEU A 872 -49.99 -31.08 -3.60
CA LEU A 872 -49.41 -30.43 -2.41
C LEU A 872 -48.90 -29.02 -2.71
N ALA A 873 -49.07 -28.13 -1.74
CA ALA A 873 -48.94 -26.68 -1.81
C ALA A 873 -47.49 -26.17 -1.68
N SER A 874 -47.18 -25.05 -2.33
CA SER A 874 -46.22 -24.08 -1.80
C SER A 874 -46.75 -22.65 -1.93
N ARG A 875 -46.66 -21.94 -0.81
CA ARG A 875 -47.13 -20.58 -0.55
C ARG A 875 -46.30 -19.51 -1.28
N THR A 876 -47.02 -18.56 -1.86
CA THR A 876 -46.77 -17.09 -1.95
C THR A 876 -45.34 -16.59 -2.20
N SER A 877 -45.10 -16.14 -3.43
CA SER A 877 -44.18 -15.05 -3.75
C SER A 877 -44.97 -13.75 -3.97
N VAL A 878 -44.48 -12.69 -3.33
CA VAL A 878 -44.97 -11.31 -3.37
C VAL A 878 -44.80 -10.72 -4.77
N ALA A 879 -45.83 -10.01 -5.22
CA ALA A 879 -45.87 -9.27 -6.47
C ALA A 879 -45.06 -7.97 -6.37
N ALA A 880 -44.18 -7.74 -7.34
CA ALA A 880 -43.67 -6.40 -7.68
C ALA A 880 -44.13 -6.08 -9.11
N ALA A 881 -44.99 -5.07 -9.22
CA ALA A 881 -45.56 -4.59 -10.46
C ALA A 881 -44.53 -3.76 -11.23
N ALA A 882 -44.11 -4.24 -12.40
CA ALA A 882 -43.42 -3.43 -13.39
C ALA A 882 -44.47 -2.73 -14.28
N LYS A 883 -44.39 -1.40 -14.31
CA LYS A 883 -45.24 -0.51 -15.09
C LYS A 883 -44.69 -0.44 -16.52
N THR A 884 -45.38 -1.08 -17.46
CA THR A 884 -45.00 -1.12 -18.88
C THR A 884 -45.50 0.13 -19.61
N THR A 885 -44.59 0.91 -20.17
CA THR A 885 -44.91 2.01 -21.10
C THR A 885 -44.94 1.45 -22.52
N THR A 886 -46.12 1.43 -23.13
CA THR A 886 -46.36 1.03 -24.52
C THR A 886 -45.95 2.13 -25.50
N GLY A 887 -45.02 1.82 -26.40
CA GLY A 887 -44.72 2.59 -27.61
C GLY A 887 -44.85 1.69 -28.83
N THR A 888 -45.89 1.91 -29.62
CA THR A 888 -46.27 1.19 -30.84
C THR A 888 -45.42 1.63 -32.03
N THR A 889 -44.80 0.69 -32.75
CA THR A 889 -44.47 0.86 -34.18
C THR A 889 -44.62 -0.49 -34.90
N THR A 890 -45.53 -0.50 -35.87
CA THR A 890 -45.81 -1.58 -36.83
C THR A 890 -45.04 -1.34 -38.14
N GLY A 891 -44.49 -2.40 -38.74
CA GLY A 891 -44.04 -2.39 -40.14
C GLY A 891 -43.07 -3.51 -40.46
N GLY A 892 -43.55 -4.58 -41.10
CA GLY A 892 -42.80 -5.83 -41.29
C GLY A 892 -41.87 -5.90 -42.50
N THR A 893 -41.01 -6.92 -42.50
CA THR A 893 -40.66 -7.77 -43.64
C THR A 893 -40.00 -9.05 -43.10
N THR A 894 -40.59 -10.21 -43.41
CA THR A 894 -40.09 -11.53 -43.03
C THR A 894 -39.01 -11.98 -44.01
N GLY A 895 -37.75 -11.77 -43.63
CA GLY A 895 -36.59 -12.48 -44.18
C GLY A 895 -36.05 -13.41 -43.11
N GLY A 896 -36.09 -14.73 -43.35
CA GLY A 896 -35.55 -15.73 -42.44
C GLY A 896 -34.02 -15.65 -42.42
N SER A 897 -33.47 -14.86 -41.49
CA SER A 897 -32.08 -14.97 -41.07
C SER A 897 -32.01 -15.96 -39.91
N THR A 898 -31.20 -17.01 -40.04
CA THR A 898 -30.71 -17.82 -38.93
C THR A 898 -30.02 -16.88 -37.93
N GLY A 899 -30.77 -16.43 -36.93
CA GLY A 899 -30.33 -15.43 -35.98
C GLY A 899 -29.27 -16.02 -35.07
N THR A 900 -28.00 -15.74 -35.35
CA THR A 900 -26.94 -15.80 -34.35
C THR A 900 -27.35 -14.86 -33.22
N VAL A 901 -27.71 -15.42 -32.06
CA VAL A 901 -27.96 -14.60 -30.86
C VAL A 901 -26.60 -14.08 -30.40
N VAL A 902 -26.27 -12.86 -30.82
CA VAL A 902 -25.09 -12.15 -30.35
C VAL A 902 -25.43 -11.57 -28.99
N TYR A 903 -24.90 -12.18 -27.92
CA TYR A 903 -24.87 -11.54 -26.61
C TYR A 903 -23.94 -10.34 -26.72
N LEU A 904 -24.49 -9.13 -26.57
CA LEU A 904 -23.69 -7.91 -26.55
C LEU A 904 -22.85 -7.92 -25.28
N LYS A 905 -21.58 -8.22 -25.44
CA LYS A 905 -20.59 -8.10 -24.37
C LYS A 905 -20.51 -6.63 -23.93
N LYS A 906 -20.39 -6.42 -22.63
CA LYS A 906 -20.40 -5.09 -22.00
C LYS A 906 -19.19 -4.29 -22.50
N SER A 907 -19.35 -2.97 -22.64
CA SER A 907 -18.22 -2.11 -22.96
C SER A 907 -17.15 -2.19 -21.86
N LEU A 908 -15.90 -1.86 -22.19
CA LEU A 908 -14.81 -1.80 -21.21
C LEU A 908 -15.11 -0.82 -20.07
N ASP A 909 -15.86 0.25 -20.38
CA ASP A 909 -16.31 1.23 -19.39
C ASP A 909 -17.32 0.60 -18.42
N ARG A 910 -18.29 -0.15 -18.94
CA ARG A 910 -19.26 -0.85 -18.11
C ARG A 910 -18.62 -1.97 -17.28
N THR A 911 -17.62 -2.67 -17.82
CA THR A 911 -16.88 -3.71 -17.08
C THR A 911 -16.13 -3.13 -15.89
N LEU A 912 -15.49 -1.96 -16.07
CA LEU A 912 -14.84 -1.27 -14.95
C LEU A 912 -15.87 -0.82 -13.91
N GLU A 913 -17.00 -0.27 -14.34
CA GLU A 913 -18.11 0.15 -13.46
C GLU A 913 -18.66 -1.04 -12.65
N ASP A 914 -18.90 -2.18 -13.29
CA ASP A 914 -19.40 -3.39 -12.61
C ASP A 914 -18.36 -3.94 -11.61
N LEU A 915 -17.07 -3.88 -11.95
CA LEU A 915 -15.99 -4.30 -11.05
C LEU A 915 -15.85 -3.38 -9.84
N LEU A 916 -16.01 -2.07 -10.04
CA LEU A 916 -16.05 -1.08 -8.95
C LEU A 916 -17.25 -1.32 -8.02
N ASN A 917 -18.37 -1.79 -8.57
CA ASN A 917 -19.58 -2.09 -7.83
C ASN A 917 -19.63 -3.53 -7.26
N GLY A 918 -18.57 -4.32 -7.42
CA GLY A 918 -18.52 -5.72 -6.95
C GLY A 918 -19.57 -6.63 -7.60
N VAL A 919 -20.08 -6.27 -8.79
CA VAL A 919 -21.12 -7.01 -9.49
C VAL A 919 -20.47 -8.21 -10.20
N VAL A 920 -20.75 -9.41 -9.70
CA VAL A 920 -20.45 -10.66 -10.38
C VAL A 920 -21.71 -11.08 -11.15
N ASP A 921 -21.71 -10.95 -12.48
CA ASP A 921 -22.86 -11.40 -13.27
C ASP A 921 -23.04 -12.93 -13.16
N ASN A 922 -24.28 -13.37 -13.40
CA ASN A 922 -24.61 -14.78 -13.58
C ASN A 922 -23.74 -15.42 -14.68
N PRO A 923 -23.38 -16.71 -14.56
CA PRO A 923 -22.62 -17.41 -15.59
C PRO A 923 -23.31 -17.24 -16.95
N PRO A 924 -22.54 -17.08 -18.05
CA PRO A 924 -23.12 -16.96 -19.37
C PRO A 924 -24.02 -18.17 -19.65
N PRO A 925 -25.14 -17.99 -20.37
CA PRO A 925 -26.08 -19.06 -20.63
C PRO A 925 -25.38 -20.27 -21.28
N PRO A 926 -25.89 -21.50 -21.04
CA PRO A 926 -25.28 -22.72 -21.53
C PRO A 926 -25.10 -22.66 -23.05
N CYS A 927 -23.88 -22.95 -23.49
CA CYS A 927 -23.47 -22.88 -24.88
C CYS A 927 -22.92 -24.23 -25.32
N ILE A 928 -23.23 -24.67 -26.55
CA ILE A 928 -22.72 -25.95 -27.06
C ILE A 928 -21.25 -25.82 -27.45
N ARG A 929 -20.91 -24.71 -28.13
CA ARG A 929 -19.54 -24.40 -28.54
C ARG A 929 -19.37 -22.90 -28.62
N ARG A 930 -18.29 -22.37 -28.08
CA ARG A 930 -17.94 -20.95 -28.21
C ARG A 930 -16.78 -20.78 -29.18
N GLU A 931 -16.86 -19.78 -30.05
CA GLU A 931 -15.82 -19.45 -31.02
C GLU A 931 -15.54 -17.95 -31.04
N PHE A 932 -14.32 -17.58 -31.42
CA PHE A 932 -14.01 -16.19 -31.71
C PHE A 932 -14.62 -15.78 -33.05
N GLN A 933 -15.59 -14.87 -33.01
CA GLN A 933 -16.03 -14.17 -34.21
C GLN A 933 -15.14 -12.98 -34.49
N LYS A 934 -14.87 -12.75 -35.78
CA LYS A 934 -14.05 -11.64 -36.27
C LYS A 934 -12.66 -11.59 -35.62
N ALA A 935 -12.10 -12.76 -35.32
CA ALA A 935 -10.74 -12.88 -34.80
C ALA A 935 -9.78 -12.16 -35.75
N THR A 936 -9.17 -11.09 -35.26
CA THR A 936 -8.17 -10.31 -35.97
C THR A 936 -6.88 -10.30 -35.19
N ARG A 937 -5.77 -10.10 -35.89
CA ARG A 937 -4.49 -9.83 -35.24
C ARG A 937 -4.57 -8.50 -34.47
N PRO A 938 -3.94 -8.40 -33.29
CA PRO A 938 -3.83 -7.13 -32.58
C PRO A 938 -3.01 -6.12 -33.36
N ASP A 939 -3.35 -4.85 -33.19
CA ASP A 939 -2.58 -3.71 -33.69
C ASP A 939 -1.81 -2.98 -32.58
N ARG A 940 -2.15 -3.23 -31.32
CA ARG A 940 -1.36 -2.84 -30.15
C ARG A 940 -1.37 -3.93 -29.09
N MET A 941 -0.28 -4.00 -28.33
CA MET A 941 -0.13 -4.93 -27.21
C MET A 941 0.58 -4.26 -26.03
N PHE A 942 0.45 -4.85 -24.85
CA PHE A 942 1.39 -4.67 -23.75
C PHE A 942 1.83 -6.03 -23.21
N VAL A 943 3.04 -6.11 -22.67
CA VAL A 943 3.56 -7.31 -22.00
C VAL A 943 4.15 -6.92 -20.64
N ARG A 944 3.72 -7.59 -19.57
CA ARG A 944 4.31 -7.44 -18.22
C ARG A 944 4.59 -8.79 -17.57
N ALA A 945 5.50 -8.82 -16.60
CA ALA A 945 5.85 -10.01 -15.84
C ALA A 945 5.43 -9.90 -14.37
N THR A 946 5.04 -11.03 -13.80
CA THR A 946 4.90 -11.26 -12.36
C THR A 946 5.87 -12.38 -11.97
N VAL A 947 6.70 -12.12 -10.96
CA VAL A 947 7.65 -13.09 -10.41
C VAL A 947 7.18 -13.49 -9.03
N ARG A 948 7.26 -14.77 -8.71
CA ARG A 948 6.92 -15.32 -7.40
C ARG A 948 7.99 -16.24 -6.88
N ASN A 949 8.31 -16.05 -5.61
CA ASN A 949 9.21 -16.93 -4.90
C ASN A 949 8.45 -18.14 -4.34
N ALA A 950 9.20 -19.21 -4.13
CA ALA A 950 8.81 -20.30 -3.26
C ALA A 950 8.50 -19.76 -1.86
N VAL A 951 7.82 -20.58 -1.07
CA VAL A 951 7.59 -20.28 0.34
C VAL A 951 8.94 -20.19 1.06
N ALA A 952 9.13 -19.15 1.86
CA ALA A 952 10.36 -18.98 2.64
C ALA A 952 10.64 -20.23 3.49
N PRO A 953 11.89 -20.74 3.55
CA PRO A 953 12.21 -22.00 4.24
C PRO A 953 11.77 -22.04 5.71
N ASP A 954 11.84 -20.90 6.39
CA ASP A 954 11.52 -20.78 7.82
C ASP A 954 10.02 -20.73 8.12
N SER A 955 9.18 -20.49 7.10
CA SER A 955 7.72 -20.60 7.22
C SER A 955 7.20 -22.00 6.84
N ALA A 956 7.92 -22.75 6.00
CA ALA A 956 7.46 -24.03 5.46
C ALA A 956 7.14 -25.13 6.49
N ALA A 957 7.72 -25.10 7.69
CA ALA A 957 7.52 -26.14 8.71
C ALA A 957 6.17 -26.06 9.46
N LEU A 958 5.46 -24.93 9.37
CA LEU A 958 4.23 -24.67 10.15
C LEU A 958 3.00 -24.32 9.29
N CYS A 959 3.16 -24.19 7.99
CA CYS A 959 2.12 -23.69 7.12
C CYS A 959 1.30 -24.80 6.46
N LEU A 960 0.01 -24.54 6.25
CA LEU A 960 -0.90 -25.38 5.48
C LEU A 960 -1.13 -24.76 4.10
N ASP A 961 -1.24 -25.60 3.07
CA ASP A 961 -1.46 -25.17 1.68
C ASP A 961 -2.87 -24.62 1.40
N ALA A 962 -3.80 -24.64 2.37
CA ALA A 962 -5.17 -24.17 2.17
C ALA A 962 -5.72 -23.42 3.40
N PRO A 963 -6.31 -22.21 3.23
CA PRO A 963 -7.01 -21.51 4.30
C PRO A 963 -8.24 -22.31 4.72
N LEU A 964 -8.33 -22.66 6.01
CA LEU A 964 -9.64 -22.86 6.62
C LEU A 964 -10.10 -21.47 7.10
N PRO A 965 -11.34 -21.02 6.78
CA PRO A 965 -11.83 -19.67 7.09
C PRO A 965 -11.72 -19.22 8.56
N ASP A 966 -11.51 -20.17 9.49
CA ASP A 966 -11.46 -19.94 10.93
C ASP A 966 -10.14 -20.43 11.59
N ASP A 967 -9.10 -20.75 10.81
CA ASP A 967 -7.86 -21.32 11.33
C ASP A 967 -6.78 -20.24 11.54
N PRO A 968 -6.42 -19.91 12.80
CA PRO A 968 -5.43 -18.86 13.11
C PRO A 968 -3.99 -19.31 12.88
N ARG A 969 -3.75 -20.44 12.21
CA ARG A 969 -2.40 -20.92 11.91
C ARG A 969 -1.79 -20.13 10.75
N PRO A 970 -0.49 -19.78 10.83
CA PRO A 970 0.19 -18.95 9.84
C PRO A 970 0.27 -19.66 8.47
N GLN A 971 -0.15 -18.98 7.40
CA GLN A 971 -0.05 -19.51 6.03
C GLN A 971 1.30 -19.20 5.35
N CYS A 972 1.61 -19.96 4.31
CA CYS A 972 2.84 -19.84 3.52
C CYS A 972 2.89 -18.51 2.77
N VAL A 973 3.94 -17.69 2.94
CA VAL A 973 4.05 -16.43 2.17
C VAL A 973 5.03 -16.49 1.04
N ARG A 974 4.53 -16.04 -0.12
CA ARG A 974 5.27 -15.91 -1.36
C ARG A 974 5.57 -14.45 -1.59
N ARG A 975 6.87 -14.14 -1.67
CA ARG A 975 7.33 -12.82 -2.11
C ARG A 975 7.11 -12.68 -3.61
N SER A 976 6.73 -11.48 -4.03
CA SER A 976 6.36 -11.22 -5.42
C SER A 976 6.98 -9.94 -5.95
N ALA A 977 7.12 -9.87 -7.27
CA ALA A 977 7.45 -8.64 -7.98
C ALA A 977 6.64 -8.51 -9.26
N TYR A 978 6.31 -7.27 -9.63
CA TYR A 978 5.50 -6.92 -10.79
C TYR A 978 6.26 -5.90 -11.63
N SER A 979 6.53 -6.24 -12.89
CA SER A 979 7.08 -5.28 -13.83
C SER A 979 5.99 -4.33 -14.30
N ASN A 980 6.33 -3.06 -14.56
CA ASN A 980 5.52 -2.28 -15.48
C ASN A 980 5.60 -2.89 -16.90
N PRO A 981 4.64 -2.62 -17.80
CA PRO A 981 4.67 -3.23 -19.11
C PRO A 981 5.71 -2.63 -20.04
N VAL A 982 6.07 -3.38 -21.08
CA VAL A 982 6.51 -2.81 -22.35
C VAL A 982 5.32 -2.80 -23.32
N TRP A 983 5.13 -1.72 -24.05
CA TRP A 983 4.06 -1.62 -25.04
C TRP A 983 4.60 -1.92 -26.44
N VAL A 984 3.74 -2.49 -27.29
CA VAL A 984 4.08 -2.81 -28.67
C VAL A 984 3.05 -2.18 -29.59
N ASN A 985 3.52 -1.34 -30.52
CA ASN A 985 2.74 -0.85 -31.64
C ASN A 985 3.06 -1.70 -32.86
N ILE A 986 2.06 -2.43 -33.36
CA ILE A 986 2.20 -3.27 -34.55
C ILE A 986 1.76 -2.42 -35.75
N GLU A 987 2.68 -2.20 -36.69
CA GLU A 987 2.32 -1.48 -37.91
C GLU A 987 1.26 -2.26 -38.70
N PRO A 988 0.24 -1.58 -39.26
CA PRO A 988 -0.71 -2.24 -40.17
C PRO A 988 0.06 -2.87 -41.31
N CYS A 989 -0.23 -4.12 -41.69
CA CYS A 989 0.46 -4.68 -42.84
C CYS A 989 0.13 -3.84 -44.08
N THR A 990 1.17 -3.36 -44.74
CA THR A 990 1.06 -2.50 -45.93
C THR A 990 0.56 -3.28 -47.15
N THR A 991 0.52 -4.62 -47.09
CA THR A 991 -0.04 -5.47 -48.16
C THR A 991 -1.06 -6.48 -47.61
N PRO A 992 -2.30 -6.52 -48.16
CA PRO A 992 -3.36 -7.44 -47.70
C PRO A 992 -2.97 -8.93 -47.77
N LEU A 993 -2.07 -9.29 -48.69
CA LEU A 993 -1.61 -10.68 -48.90
C LEU A 993 -0.70 -11.20 -47.78
N SER A 994 -0.06 -10.33 -47.01
CA SER A 994 0.81 -10.71 -45.88
C SER A 994 0.06 -10.91 -44.56
N CYS A 995 -1.12 -10.29 -44.36
CA CYS A 995 -1.85 -10.38 -43.10
C CYS A 995 -2.73 -11.64 -42.96
N ILE A 996 -3.08 -12.30 -44.07
CA ILE A 996 -4.05 -13.40 -44.10
C ILE A 996 -3.38 -14.62 -44.74
N GLN A 997 -2.37 -15.16 -44.08
CA GLN A 997 -2.18 -16.61 -44.12
C GLN A 997 -2.67 -17.17 -42.79
N ALA A 998 -3.99 -17.12 -42.59
CA ALA A 998 -4.61 -18.20 -41.84
C ALA A 998 -4.32 -19.46 -42.67
N ASP A 999 -3.54 -20.38 -42.12
CA ASP A 999 -3.24 -21.68 -42.71
C ASP A 999 -4.53 -22.52 -42.80
N THR A 1000 -5.44 -22.08 -43.66
CA THR A 1000 -6.75 -22.69 -43.92
C THR A 1000 -6.61 -23.90 -44.86
N THR A 1001 -5.38 -24.29 -45.21
CA THR A 1001 -5.08 -25.44 -46.07
C THR A 1001 -4.70 -26.70 -45.31
N ALA A 1002 -4.59 -26.67 -43.97
CA ALA A 1002 -4.58 -27.90 -43.17
C ALA A 1002 -6.00 -28.48 -43.09
N GLY A 1003 -6.36 -29.30 -44.08
CA GLY A 1003 -7.65 -29.98 -44.14
C GLY A 1003 -7.94 -30.79 -42.87
N VAL A 1004 -8.99 -30.40 -42.16
CA VAL A 1004 -9.66 -31.27 -41.19
C VAL A 1004 -10.39 -32.35 -41.99
N THR A 1005 -9.69 -33.45 -42.28
CA THR A 1005 -10.37 -34.70 -42.63
C THR A 1005 -11.00 -35.27 -41.36
N ASP A 1006 -12.32 -35.46 -41.41
CA ASP A 1006 -13.15 -36.12 -40.40
C ASP A 1006 -12.46 -37.33 -39.75
N LEU A 1007 -12.13 -37.21 -38.47
CA LEU A 1007 -11.92 -38.36 -37.59
C LEU A 1007 -13.29 -38.80 -37.07
N LEU A 1008 -14.01 -39.55 -37.91
CA LEU A 1008 -15.07 -40.43 -37.44
C LEU A 1008 -14.42 -41.58 -36.67
N ALA A 1009 -14.67 -41.59 -35.36
CA ALA A 1009 -14.39 -42.71 -34.49
C ALA A 1009 -15.08 -43.96 -35.05
N THR A 1010 -14.27 -44.94 -35.45
CA THR A 1010 -14.72 -46.32 -35.66
C THR A 1010 -14.18 -47.16 -34.50
N ASP A 1011 -15.07 -47.51 -33.58
CA ASP A 1011 -14.89 -48.65 -32.71
C ASP A 1011 -14.73 -49.92 -33.55
N GLY A 1012 -13.67 -50.69 -33.30
CA GLY A 1012 -13.46 -51.94 -34.03
C GLY A 1012 -12.23 -52.74 -33.61
N GLY A 1013 -12.43 -53.64 -32.63
CA GLY A 1013 -11.98 -55.03 -32.80
C GLY A 1013 -10.59 -55.42 -32.28
N ALA A 1014 -10.61 -56.15 -31.16
CA ALA A 1014 -9.49 -56.94 -30.67
C ALA A 1014 -9.16 -58.15 -31.57
N SER A 1015 -7.88 -58.36 -31.84
CA SER A 1015 -7.17 -59.67 -31.97
C SER A 1015 -5.68 -59.31 -32.09
N GLY A 1016 -4.74 -59.83 -31.30
CA GLY A 1016 -4.45 -61.24 -31.01
C GLY A 1016 -3.25 -61.66 -31.87
N GLY A 1017 -2.02 -61.53 -31.37
CA GLY A 1017 -0.82 -61.96 -32.09
C GLY A 1017 0.46 -61.81 -31.28
N ALA A 1018 0.98 -62.95 -30.80
CA ALA A 1018 2.18 -63.09 -29.97
C ALA A 1018 3.47 -63.24 -30.80
N GLY A 1019 4.61 -62.91 -30.16
CA GLY A 1019 5.99 -63.20 -30.58
C GLY A 1019 6.85 -61.93 -30.55
N GLY A 1020 8.00 -61.82 -29.91
CA GLY A 1020 8.96 -62.78 -29.37
C GLY A 1020 10.39 -62.30 -29.74
N GLY A 1021 11.31 -62.19 -28.77
CA GLY A 1021 12.76 -61.92 -28.97
C GLY A 1021 13.15 -60.44 -28.78
N SER A 1022 13.79 -60.00 -27.69
CA SER A 1022 15.12 -60.27 -27.11
C SER A 1022 16.30 -59.53 -27.75
N THR A 1023 17.12 -58.96 -26.86
CA THR A 1023 18.55 -58.58 -26.96
C THR A 1023 18.97 -57.32 -27.73
N GLY A 1024 19.35 -56.28 -26.98
CA GLY A 1024 20.76 -55.90 -26.86
C GLY A 1024 21.27 -54.74 -27.75
N PRO A 1025 22.07 -53.80 -27.22
CA PRO A 1025 22.44 -52.54 -27.89
C PRO A 1025 23.85 -52.58 -28.50
N THR A 1026 24.10 -51.87 -29.60
CA THR A 1026 25.47 -51.56 -30.05
C THR A 1026 25.57 -50.32 -30.97
N THR A 1027 26.31 -49.33 -30.45
CA THR A 1027 27.45 -48.59 -31.06
C THR A 1027 27.28 -47.68 -32.30
N ASN A 1028 27.74 -46.44 -32.10
CA ASN A 1028 28.33 -45.50 -33.09
C ASN A 1028 29.31 -46.15 -34.07
N PRO A 1029 29.53 -45.51 -35.25
CA PRO A 1029 30.79 -44.78 -35.49
C PRO A 1029 30.56 -43.41 -36.17
N THR A 1030 31.08 -42.29 -35.66
CA THR A 1030 32.38 -41.62 -35.96
C THR A 1030 32.76 -41.33 -37.44
N LEU A 1031 32.94 -40.02 -37.69
CA LEU A 1031 34.08 -39.31 -38.34
C LEU A 1031 34.12 -39.03 -39.85
N GLY A 1032 34.38 -37.74 -40.14
CA GLY A 1032 35.13 -37.21 -41.30
C GLY A 1032 34.45 -36.00 -41.98
N THR A 1033 35.08 -34.88 -42.35
CA THR A 1033 36.47 -34.42 -42.27
C THR A 1033 36.51 -32.89 -42.54
N VAL A 1034 37.37 -32.22 -41.76
CA VAL A 1034 38.16 -30.99 -41.96
C VAL A 1034 38.20 -30.32 -43.34
N GLY A 1035 38.07 -28.99 -43.33
CA GLY A 1035 38.64 -28.06 -44.31
C GLY A 1035 39.10 -26.78 -43.62
N ALA A 1036 40.42 -26.58 -43.49
CA ALA A 1036 41.06 -25.38 -42.96
C ALA A 1036 41.54 -24.49 -44.12
N PHE A 1037 41.55 -23.17 -43.96
CA PHE A 1037 42.73 -22.32 -44.24
C PHE A 1037 42.60 -20.92 -43.62
N SER A 1038 43.75 -20.45 -43.16
CA SER A 1038 44.13 -19.23 -42.43
C SER A 1038 44.33 -18.01 -43.35
N THR A 1039 44.10 -16.78 -42.86
CA THR A 1039 45.10 -15.69 -42.67
C THR A 1039 44.41 -14.39 -42.22
N THR A 1040 44.66 -13.90 -41.00
CA THR A 1040 45.55 -12.77 -40.61
C THR A 1040 45.06 -11.36 -40.96
N LEU A 1041 44.67 -10.56 -39.97
CA LEU A 1041 45.08 -9.15 -39.86
C LEU A 1041 44.98 -8.65 -38.40
N GLN A 1042 46.12 -8.25 -37.84
CA GLN A 1042 46.27 -7.48 -36.60
C GLN A 1042 45.98 -6.00 -36.88
N THR A 1043 45.21 -5.34 -36.01
CA THR A 1043 45.40 -3.93 -35.64
C THR A 1043 45.00 -3.72 -34.18
N SER A 1044 45.98 -3.28 -33.38
CA SER A 1044 45.76 -2.70 -32.04
C SER A 1044 45.23 -1.27 -32.14
N PRO A 1045 44.66 -0.74 -31.06
CA PRO A 1045 45.02 0.62 -30.66
C PRO A 1045 45.48 0.69 -29.21
N THR A 1046 46.74 1.10 -29.07
CA THR A 1046 47.27 1.83 -27.91
C THR A 1046 46.65 3.22 -27.84
N SER A 1047 46.11 3.63 -26.69
CA SER A 1047 45.97 5.06 -26.36
C SER A 1047 46.61 5.32 -24.99
N GLY A 1048 47.66 6.11 -25.04
CA GLY A 1048 48.51 6.48 -23.91
C GLY A 1048 47.85 7.51 -23.01
N THR A 1049 48.16 7.37 -21.72
CA THR A 1049 48.03 8.36 -20.67
C THR A 1049 49.01 9.51 -20.91
N THR A 1050 48.48 10.71 -21.12
CA THR A 1050 49.23 11.97 -20.99
C THR A 1050 48.68 12.77 -19.82
N THR A 1051 49.45 12.79 -18.74
CA THR A 1051 49.32 13.66 -17.58
C THR A 1051 49.80 15.06 -17.96
N THR A 1052 48.89 16.03 -18.02
CA THR A 1052 49.25 17.46 -18.03
C THR A 1052 48.64 18.13 -16.81
N THR A 1053 49.51 18.50 -15.88
CA THR A 1053 49.23 19.37 -14.73
C THR A 1053 48.99 20.81 -15.21
N PRO A 1054 47.91 21.50 -14.78
CA PRO A 1054 47.87 22.95 -14.81
C PRO A 1054 48.02 23.50 -13.40
N THR A 1055 49.08 24.28 -13.24
CA THR A 1055 49.40 25.12 -12.09
C THR A 1055 48.29 26.15 -11.85
N LEU A 1056 47.83 26.25 -10.60
CA LEU A 1056 46.92 27.30 -10.13
C LEU A 1056 47.58 28.69 -10.25
N GLY A 1057 46.97 29.56 -11.07
CA GLY A 1057 47.17 31.01 -11.04
C GLY A 1057 45.87 31.67 -10.58
N ILE A 1058 45.85 32.17 -9.34
CA ILE A 1058 44.75 32.97 -8.78
C ILE A 1058 44.94 34.41 -9.28
N THR A 1059 44.00 34.90 -10.08
CA THR A 1059 43.84 36.33 -10.35
C THR A 1059 42.40 36.73 -10.02
N ALA A 1060 42.23 37.50 -8.96
CA ALA A 1060 40.96 38.08 -8.56
C ALA A 1060 40.53 39.16 -9.57
N VAL A 1061 39.32 39.06 -10.11
CA VAL A 1061 38.65 40.15 -10.82
C VAL A 1061 37.26 40.34 -10.22
N THR A 1062 37.12 41.46 -9.52
CA THR A 1062 35.86 42.06 -9.08
C THR A 1062 35.03 42.51 -10.29
N GLY A 1063 33.82 42.00 -10.44
CA GLY A 1063 32.89 42.39 -11.50
C GLY A 1063 31.46 42.54 -10.97
N THR A 1064 31.02 43.80 -10.88
CA THR A 1064 29.66 44.26 -10.54
C THR A 1064 28.61 43.78 -11.54
N SER A 1065 27.53 43.14 -11.07
CA SER A 1065 26.37 42.77 -11.89
C SER A 1065 25.37 43.94 -12.00
N LYS A 1066 25.17 44.43 -13.23
CA LYS A 1066 24.09 45.34 -13.62
C LYS A 1066 22.76 44.58 -13.76
N LEU A 1067 21.69 45.19 -13.26
CA LEU A 1067 20.29 44.83 -13.52
C LEU A 1067 19.99 44.81 -15.03
N MET A 1068 19.24 43.80 -15.48
CA MET A 1068 18.45 43.85 -16.71
C MET A 1068 16.97 43.85 -16.34
N THR A 1069 16.31 44.96 -16.67
CA THR A 1069 14.87 45.14 -16.70
C THR A 1069 14.34 44.58 -18.02
N VAL A 1070 13.33 43.72 -18.00
CA VAL A 1070 12.55 43.35 -19.18
C VAL A 1070 11.15 43.95 -19.04
N SER A 1071 10.74 44.73 -20.04
CA SER A 1071 9.42 45.33 -20.14
C SER A 1071 8.59 44.64 -21.23
N LYS A 1072 7.33 44.36 -20.86
CA LYS A 1072 6.14 44.03 -21.67
C LYS A 1072 6.16 42.75 -22.49
#